data_AF-A0A926KW07-F1
#
_entry.id   AF-A0A926KW07-F1
#
_cell.length_a   1.000
_cell.length_b   1.000
_cell.length_c   1.000
_cell.angle_alpha   90.00
_cell.angle_beta   90.00
_cell.angle_gamma   90.00
#
_symmetry.space_group_name_H-M   'P 1'
#
loop_
_entity.id
_entity.type
_entity.pdbx_description
1 polymer ?
#
loop_
_entity_poly.entity_id
_entity_poly.type
_entity_poly.pdbx_seq_one_letter_code
_entity_poly.pdbx_strand_id
1 'polypeptide(L)'
;MSESSSNIVRSNLQNKVKDIQGGEKKVMKKSLSVVLSTAMALSMFSSVAFGKTSADFTDLKDLDAATKAKFDALISAGIFDGVSETTFGLKDEMNRAQFAKVAALITGIEVNKDLKTSSFSDVKVDDAANGYALPFIEALKTAGITDGYGEGTYNPAGKVTKEQLATFLVRVLGKDADAKAKTGTDTTVSDWAQGYVALALELKLLPAGADGKFGGQDNATRDLLLTGAYEAKQQYVPAGKVSVTEAKATGVKKVTVTFNKPVDTAKAKLALKKGSVDVVTETAFNEDKKSAVLTLKDVKIGDGDYTVTLSGLEAETVGTTTATFKGEVEAVKKLDFVSAADTIAQTTKAQVKLAAKNQYDEVVDMSASNFTAVVSGFDSSLVKDNEGYLVVKINTKRMTGATSDTSPGLTMIPVYVYNNDTRLSVQKTFKLGSIPFVSKIELSEAKYSGDKKTAITTTGETATFTLNQFDQYGNPVAYDDANNSATNVNVIVSPYEEKIDWEYGDFDNNGFGEVKLSLKGNVDKSGEYNVTVYSGSSSATAKFKIGSTKLATKIEFGDLTEDFATLDEDKYIPLIAYDADGNKLSKDDIASTENVARIKVTGSNVSAVSIATSGQHKGEIKIDKFTGPADSIAYLNAYIATVNVNSNISKQIKIGKPRFADSLKLVDENKLRAVLGADSEFKIEVRDQYGKKIDTVGTITEGSNTVTYSVYVGFTADTNSHVTLTGKATETTAVLGTLANGQNYTFTSANFGLFNKGLKFQTDDGFYGKGTVKVVLQKSIDGGTTWKEVTTMSRDITAINPANVDLTYALDKPTTLFAAQDSKLLTDAQKDVTTSVVARTIKITAKDSAGNSVAIPEDRITSVTSSVYSAAVAKELSTSGGNGKVIGNKKGTATINVIYNDAKGGIKTDSFSVEVKDETPSIETITADEKYDSTTNKTFAWEYMNLKLKDQYGVEYKEGNINAYDTLTQVRYTIEDVVGGTVTSFDTKTGAINVGTATGFTLKAYTANGKVVTTYVKNQ
;
A
#
# COMPACT_ATOMS: atom_id res chain seq x y z
N MET A 1 73.33 -33.69 20.64
CA MET A 1 74.68 -34.32 20.65
C MET A 1 75.27 -34.16 19.26
N SER A 2 76.51 -33.64 19.21
CA SER A 2 77.50 -33.52 18.11
C SER A 2 77.03 -33.05 16.72
N GLU A 3 77.35 -31.81 16.29
CA GLU A 3 78.56 -31.41 15.51
C GLU A 3 78.49 -31.92 14.04
N SER A 4 78.77 -31.19 12.95
CA SER A 4 79.61 -30.01 12.69
C SER A 4 79.39 -29.50 11.23
N SER A 5 79.51 -28.18 11.04
CA SER A 5 80.03 -27.38 9.89
C SER A 5 79.64 -27.62 8.41
N SER A 6 79.24 -26.55 7.70
CA SER A 6 80.15 -25.68 6.91
C SER A 6 79.44 -24.61 6.05
N ASN A 7 79.76 -23.35 6.38
CA ASN A 7 80.00 -22.12 5.57
C ASN A 7 79.26 -21.84 4.23
N ILE A 8 78.42 -20.78 4.18
CA ILE A 8 78.70 -19.36 3.81
C ILE A 8 78.83 -19.13 2.29
N VAL A 9 77.89 -18.37 1.70
CA VAL A 9 78.15 -17.07 1.03
C VAL A 9 76.92 -16.17 1.20
N ARG A 10 77.15 -14.96 1.75
CA ARG A 10 76.22 -13.83 1.79
C ARG A 10 76.25 -13.05 0.47
N SER A 11 75.11 -12.52 0.05
CA SER A 11 75.09 -11.16 -0.51
C SER A 11 73.78 -10.46 -0.16
N ASN A 12 73.85 -9.59 0.85
CA ASN A 12 73.00 -8.40 0.94
C ASN A 12 73.49 -7.40 -0.11
N LEU A 13 72.57 -6.70 -0.78
CA LEU A 13 72.65 -5.25 -0.93
C LEU A 13 71.28 -4.69 -1.34
N GLN A 14 70.82 -3.76 -0.51
CA GLN A 14 69.64 -2.94 -0.67
C GLN A 14 69.84 -1.86 -1.75
N ASN A 15 68.70 -1.38 -2.23
CA ASN A 15 68.37 0.01 -2.58
C ASN A 15 68.55 0.53 -4.02
N LYS A 16 67.37 0.82 -4.58
CA LYS A 16 66.89 2.09 -5.15
C LYS A 16 66.99 2.35 -6.66
N VAL A 17 65.80 2.31 -7.27
CA VAL A 17 65.12 3.33 -8.11
C VAL A 17 65.85 3.81 -9.38
N LYS A 18 65.25 3.49 -10.54
CA LYS A 18 64.81 4.50 -11.52
C LYS A 18 63.86 3.94 -12.58
N ASP A 19 62.94 4.81 -12.95
CA ASP A 19 61.83 4.67 -13.89
C ASP A 19 62.16 4.01 -15.23
N ILE A 20 61.22 3.18 -15.70
CA ILE A 20 60.85 3.11 -17.11
C ILE A 20 59.31 3.14 -17.18
N GLN A 21 58.79 4.26 -17.66
CA GLN A 21 57.40 4.44 -18.06
C GLN A 21 57.04 3.43 -19.17
N GLY A 22 55.89 2.78 -19.04
CA GLY A 22 55.35 1.85 -20.03
C GLY A 22 53.83 1.71 -19.92
N GLY A 23 53.12 2.70 -20.46
CA GLY A 23 51.76 2.63 -21.02
C GLY A 23 50.67 1.87 -20.26
N GLU A 24 49.76 2.62 -19.63
CA GLU A 24 48.44 2.14 -19.18
C GLU A 24 47.67 1.47 -20.32
N LYS A 25 47.44 0.15 -20.23
CA LYS A 25 46.40 -0.54 -21.00
C LYS A 25 45.09 -0.41 -20.22
N LYS A 26 44.32 0.62 -20.58
CA LYS A 26 43.01 0.95 -20.01
C LYS A 26 42.07 -0.25 -20.08
N VAL A 27 41.62 -0.69 -18.92
CA VAL A 27 40.74 -1.83 -18.70
C VAL A 27 39.30 -1.44 -19.09
N MET A 28 38.74 -2.04 -20.15
CA MET A 28 37.30 -1.97 -20.41
C MET A 28 36.58 -2.96 -19.48
N LYS A 29 35.99 -2.43 -18.40
CA LYS A 29 34.94 -3.08 -17.62
C LYS A 29 33.59 -2.48 -18.05
N LYS A 30 32.57 -3.34 -18.19
CA LYS A 30 31.12 -3.06 -18.31
C LYS A 30 30.60 -2.56 -19.66
N SER A 31 30.38 -3.47 -20.61
CA SER A 31 29.37 -3.30 -21.68
C SER A 31 28.94 -4.59 -22.41
N LEU A 32 29.44 -5.78 -22.00
CA LEU A 32 29.20 -7.00 -22.78
C LEU A 32 27.77 -7.59 -22.67
N SER A 33 26.96 -7.15 -21.70
CA SER A 33 25.57 -7.63 -21.52
C SER A 33 24.56 -6.94 -22.46
N VAL A 34 24.92 -5.83 -23.10
CA VAL A 34 24.05 -5.12 -24.06
C VAL A 34 24.14 -5.71 -25.47
N VAL A 35 25.13 -6.58 -25.75
CA VAL A 35 25.35 -7.12 -27.09
C VAL A 35 24.45 -8.34 -27.38
N LEU A 36 23.97 -9.06 -26.37
CA LEU A 36 23.22 -10.31 -26.56
C LEU A 36 21.75 -10.10 -26.99
N SER A 37 21.15 -8.95 -26.69
CA SER A 37 19.80 -8.59 -27.16
C SER A 37 19.79 -8.10 -28.62
N THR A 38 20.93 -7.62 -29.14
CA THR A 38 21.09 -7.25 -30.56
C THR A 38 21.26 -8.45 -31.50
N ALA A 39 21.69 -9.62 -31.01
CA ALA A 39 21.97 -10.77 -31.88
C ALA A 39 20.69 -11.51 -32.36
N MET A 40 19.60 -11.47 -31.60
CA MET A 40 18.34 -12.12 -32.00
C MET A 40 17.50 -11.30 -33.00
N ALA A 41 17.82 -10.01 -33.20
CA ALA A 41 17.15 -9.16 -34.20
C ALA A 41 17.85 -9.13 -35.57
N LEU A 42 19.02 -9.78 -35.73
CA LEU A 42 19.78 -9.77 -36.99
C LEU A 42 19.66 -11.05 -37.84
N SER A 43 18.93 -12.07 -37.39
CA SER A 43 18.84 -13.36 -38.12
C SER A 43 17.89 -13.35 -39.33
N MET A 44 17.25 -12.22 -39.66
CA MET A 44 16.43 -12.06 -40.87
C MET A 44 17.09 -11.21 -41.99
N PHE A 45 18.42 -11.14 -42.03
CA PHE A 45 19.12 -10.69 -43.24
C PHE A 45 19.94 -11.83 -43.84
N SER A 46 19.38 -12.40 -44.91
CA SER A 46 20.17 -13.12 -45.90
C SER A 46 21.36 -12.26 -46.34
N SER A 47 22.58 -12.76 -46.09
CA SER A 47 23.84 -12.37 -46.75
C SER A 47 23.91 -10.93 -47.29
N VAL A 48 24.33 -9.97 -46.45
CA VAL A 48 24.86 -8.69 -46.93
C VAL A 48 26.38 -8.72 -46.81
N ALA A 49 27.05 -8.47 -47.93
CA ALA A 49 28.49 -8.25 -48.00
C ALA A 49 28.90 -7.15 -47.01
N PHE A 50 30.12 -7.23 -46.45
CA PHE A 50 30.69 -6.20 -45.57
C PHE A 50 30.55 -4.81 -46.23
N GLY A 51 29.61 -3.98 -45.75
CA GLY A 51 29.42 -2.61 -46.22
C GLY A 51 30.55 -1.69 -45.72
N LYS A 52 30.74 -0.55 -46.40
CA LYS A 52 31.67 0.51 -45.96
C LYS A 52 31.26 1.05 -44.57
N THR A 53 32.23 1.52 -43.81
CA THR A 53 32.09 2.18 -42.50
C THR A 53 32.76 3.55 -42.52
N SER A 54 32.66 4.32 -41.44
CA SER A 54 33.36 5.60 -41.26
C SER A 54 34.87 5.49 -41.43
N ALA A 55 35.46 4.30 -41.19
CA ALA A 55 36.88 4.06 -41.38
C ALA A 55 37.32 4.07 -42.86
N ASP A 56 36.39 3.84 -43.78
CA ASP A 56 36.64 3.77 -45.23
C ASP A 56 36.67 5.16 -45.90
N PHE A 57 36.31 6.22 -45.18
CA PHE A 57 36.28 7.59 -45.68
C PHE A 57 37.37 8.44 -45.03
N THR A 58 38.20 9.09 -45.84
CA THR A 58 39.38 9.83 -45.36
C THR A 58 39.01 11.10 -44.59
N ASP A 59 37.86 11.69 -44.88
CA ASP A 59 37.33 12.93 -44.29
C ASP A 59 36.56 12.71 -42.97
N LEU A 60 36.40 11.46 -42.51
CA LEU A 60 35.65 11.13 -41.29
C LEU A 60 36.53 10.65 -40.11
N LYS A 61 37.86 10.58 -40.30
CA LYS A 61 38.81 10.03 -39.31
C LYS A 61 38.77 10.76 -37.96
N ASP A 62 38.57 12.07 -37.98
CA ASP A 62 38.65 12.92 -36.77
C ASP A 62 37.29 13.21 -36.13
N LEU A 63 36.21 12.56 -36.58
CA LEU A 63 34.88 12.72 -35.97
C LEU A 63 34.80 12.10 -34.57
N ASP A 64 33.94 12.67 -33.74
CA ASP A 64 33.61 12.13 -32.42
C ASP A 64 32.88 10.78 -32.53
N ALA A 65 32.91 10.02 -31.43
CA ALA A 65 32.35 8.67 -31.41
C ALA A 65 30.83 8.63 -31.66
N ALA A 66 30.08 9.66 -31.27
CA ALA A 66 28.63 9.68 -31.45
C ALA A 66 28.27 9.92 -32.92
N THR A 67 28.94 10.85 -33.59
CA THR A 67 28.73 11.12 -35.03
C THR A 67 29.16 9.93 -35.89
N LYS A 68 30.26 9.25 -35.55
CA LYS A 68 30.69 8.01 -36.21
C LYS A 68 29.66 6.89 -36.08
N ALA A 69 29.07 6.70 -34.90
CA ALA A 69 28.05 5.68 -34.70
C ALA A 69 26.78 5.92 -35.55
N LYS A 70 26.32 7.18 -35.65
CA LYS A 70 25.18 7.56 -36.52
C LYS A 70 25.50 7.29 -37.99
N PHE A 71 26.72 7.62 -38.40
CA PHE A 71 27.22 7.37 -39.75
C PHE A 71 27.23 5.87 -40.08
N ASP A 72 27.91 5.08 -39.26
CA ASP A 72 28.07 3.64 -39.47
C ASP A 72 26.71 2.92 -39.55
N ALA A 73 25.76 3.35 -38.70
CA ALA A 73 24.40 2.80 -38.71
C ALA A 73 23.64 3.08 -40.01
N LEU A 74 23.80 4.26 -40.61
CA LEU A 74 23.06 4.64 -41.82
C LEU A 74 23.73 4.12 -43.10
N ILE A 75 25.05 4.02 -43.16
CA ILE A 75 25.76 3.36 -44.29
C ILE A 75 25.52 1.85 -44.26
N SER A 76 25.60 1.21 -43.10
CA SER A 76 25.31 -0.24 -42.98
C SER A 76 23.88 -0.57 -43.38
N ALA A 77 22.95 0.39 -43.22
CA ALA A 77 21.57 0.27 -43.68
C ALA A 77 21.37 0.62 -45.17
N GLY A 78 22.43 1.00 -45.90
CA GLY A 78 22.38 1.39 -47.31
C GLY A 78 21.63 2.71 -47.58
N ILE A 79 21.51 3.58 -46.57
CA ILE A 79 20.71 4.83 -46.65
C ILE A 79 21.54 5.98 -47.22
N PHE A 80 22.84 6.00 -46.97
CA PHE A 80 23.76 7.02 -47.46
C PHE A 80 24.86 6.40 -48.33
N ASP A 81 25.35 7.22 -49.27
CA ASP A 81 26.54 6.95 -50.08
C ASP A 81 27.51 8.13 -49.94
N GLY A 82 28.81 7.86 -50.12
CA GLY A 82 29.81 8.91 -50.24
C GLY A 82 29.69 9.70 -51.55
N VAL A 83 30.26 10.90 -51.59
CA VAL A 83 30.38 11.69 -52.83
C VAL A 83 31.47 11.13 -53.76
N SER A 84 32.36 10.29 -53.23
CA SER A 84 33.31 9.46 -53.98
C SER A 84 33.60 8.14 -53.23
N GLU A 85 34.46 7.30 -53.80
CA GLU A 85 34.87 6.03 -53.19
C GLU A 85 35.55 6.20 -51.82
N THR A 86 36.23 7.32 -51.57
CA THR A 86 37.04 7.56 -50.37
C THR A 86 36.67 8.84 -49.61
N THR A 87 35.69 9.61 -50.09
CA THR A 87 35.25 10.88 -49.48
C THR A 87 33.74 10.90 -49.32
N PHE A 88 33.28 11.20 -48.10
CA PHE A 88 31.85 11.27 -47.82
C PHE A 88 31.24 12.66 -48.06
N GLY A 89 32.01 13.72 -47.82
CA GLY A 89 31.58 15.11 -48.00
C GLY A 89 30.66 15.60 -46.88
N LEU A 90 30.96 15.29 -45.61
CA LEU A 90 30.04 15.58 -44.49
C LEU A 90 29.66 17.07 -44.39
N LYS A 91 30.59 17.97 -44.72
CA LYS A 91 30.37 19.42 -44.67
C LYS A 91 29.83 20.01 -45.98
N ASP A 92 29.64 19.19 -47.01
CA ASP A 92 29.14 19.66 -48.30
C ASP A 92 27.63 19.93 -48.24
N GLU A 93 27.18 20.93 -49.00
CA GLU A 93 25.76 21.19 -49.21
C GLU A 93 25.13 20.12 -50.10
N MET A 94 23.96 19.61 -49.69
CA MET A 94 23.24 18.59 -50.46
C MET A 94 22.30 19.20 -51.51
N ASN A 95 22.01 18.43 -52.56
CA ASN A 95 20.92 18.77 -53.47
C ASN A 95 19.62 18.01 -53.11
N ARG A 96 18.50 18.44 -53.70
CA ARG A 96 17.17 17.87 -53.45
C ARG A 96 17.05 16.41 -53.92
N ALA A 97 17.79 16.00 -54.95
CA ALA A 97 17.85 14.62 -55.42
C ALA A 97 18.46 13.66 -54.38
N GLN A 98 19.59 14.03 -53.77
CA GLN A 98 20.23 13.29 -52.69
C GLN A 98 19.32 13.20 -51.47
N PHE A 99 18.66 14.30 -51.16
CA PHE A 99 17.72 14.37 -50.05
C PHE A 99 16.51 13.43 -50.23
N ALA A 100 15.89 13.44 -51.42
CA ALA A 100 14.77 12.56 -51.76
C ALA A 100 15.11 11.07 -51.62
N LYS A 101 16.32 10.68 -52.03
CA LYS A 101 16.80 9.30 -51.86
C LYS A 101 16.88 8.93 -50.38
N VAL A 102 17.58 9.72 -49.56
CA VAL A 102 17.75 9.44 -48.12
C VAL A 102 16.39 9.35 -47.43
N ALA A 103 15.51 10.29 -47.72
CA ALA A 103 14.14 10.34 -47.23
C ALA A 103 13.29 9.09 -47.51
N ALA A 104 13.31 8.61 -48.76
CA ALA A 104 12.60 7.39 -49.14
C ALA A 104 13.22 6.16 -48.44
N LEU A 105 14.53 6.15 -48.25
CA LEU A 105 15.23 5.03 -47.62
C LEU A 105 15.03 4.99 -46.09
N ILE A 106 14.96 6.14 -45.40
CA ILE A 106 14.65 6.16 -43.95
C ILE A 106 13.21 5.73 -43.64
N THR A 107 12.28 5.98 -44.56
CA THR A 107 10.87 5.58 -44.42
C THR A 107 10.61 4.14 -44.85
N GLY A 108 11.53 3.53 -45.61
CA GLY A 108 11.36 2.19 -46.17
C GLY A 108 10.17 2.06 -47.11
N ILE A 109 9.70 3.18 -47.68
CA ILE A 109 8.59 3.17 -48.65
C ILE A 109 8.98 2.35 -49.88
N GLU A 110 7.99 1.69 -50.49
CA GLU A 110 8.22 0.94 -51.71
C GLU A 110 8.59 1.89 -52.85
N VAL A 111 9.76 1.67 -53.46
CA VAL A 111 10.29 2.48 -54.56
C VAL A 111 10.27 1.64 -55.83
N ASN A 112 9.41 2.00 -56.79
CA ASN A 112 9.41 1.39 -58.10
C ASN A 112 10.60 1.92 -58.94
N LYS A 113 11.70 1.16 -58.95
CA LYS A 113 12.94 1.52 -59.66
C LYS A 113 12.82 1.45 -61.19
N ASP A 114 11.76 0.84 -61.71
CA ASP A 114 11.55 0.71 -63.16
C ASP A 114 10.88 1.94 -63.78
N LEU A 115 10.49 2.92 -62.96
CA LEU A 115 9.84 4.14 -63.40
C LEU A 115 10.73 4.96 -64.36
N LYS A 116 10.19 5.32 -65.53
CA LYS A 116 10.92 6.07 -66.59
C LYS A 116 10.44 7.51 -66.79
N THR A 117 9.31 7.87 -66.21
CA THR A 117 8.68 9.19 -66.36
C THR A 117 8.26 9.75 -65.01
N SER A 118 8.41 11.05 -64.80
CA SER A 118 8.03 11.76 -63.58
C SER A 118 6.77 12.59 -63.78
N SER A 119 6.05 12.85 -62.69
CA SER A 119 4.95 13.82 -62.61
C SER A 119 5.44 15.26 -62.44
N PHE A 120 6.76 15.49 -62.33
CA PHE A 120 7.42 16.81 -62.37
C PHE A 120 8.13 16.99 -63.71
N SER A 121 7.97 18.16 -64.34
CA SER A 121 8.46 18.40 -65.72
C SER A 121 9.99 18.48 -65.85
N ASP A 122 10.68 18.78 -64.74
CA ASP A 122 12.12 18.98 -64.65
C ASP A 122 12.87 17.75 -64.09
N VAL A 123 12.17 16.65 -63.83
CA VAL A 123 12.75 15.37 -63.39
C VAL A 123 12.75 14.41 -64.58
N LYS A 124 13.93 14.09 -65.11
CA LYS A 124 14.07 13.20 -66.27
C LYS A 124 15.02 12.06 -65.99
N VAL A 125 14.69 10.88 -66.51
CA VAL A 125 15.51 9.66 -66.34
C VAL A 125 16.86 9.76 -67.05
N ASP A 126 16.98 10.61 -68.07
CA ASP A 126 18.20 10.85 -68.86
C ASP A 126 19.10 11.98 -68.32
N ASP A 127 18.74 12.60 -67.17
CA ASP A 127 19.65 13.50 -66.45
C ASP A 127 20.80 12.69 -65.83
N ALA A 128 22.01 12.89 -66.37
CA ALA A 128 23.22 12.18 -65.93
C ALA A 128 23.61 12.45 -64.47
N ALA A 129 23.23 13.60 -63.91
CA ALA A 129 23.60 13.99 -62.55
C ALA A 129 22.52 13.63 -61.51
N ASN A 130 21.23 13.76 -61.85
CA ASN A 130 20.13 13.61 -60.88
C ASN A 130 19.01 12.64 -61.30
N GLY A 131 19.07 12.05 -62.50
CA GLY A 131 18.01 11.16 -63.01
C GLY A 131 17.76 9.92 -62.15
N TYR A 132 18.76 9.49 -61.38
CA TYR A 132 18.64 8.37 -60.42
C TYR A 132 17.60 8.63 -59.32
N ALA A 133 17.29 9.90 -59.01
CA ALA A 133 16.40 10.26 -57.92
C ALA A 133 14.92 10.18 -58.31
N LEU A 134 14.61 10.08 -59.61
CA LEU A 134 13.24 10.02 -60.15
C LEU A 134 12.33 9.05 -59.39
N PRO A 135 12.66 7.75 -59.23
CA PRO A 135 11.76 6.81 -58.57
C PRO A 135 11.55 7.13 -57.08
N PHE A 136 12.54 7.72 -56.41
CA PHE A 136 12.44 8.13 -55.00
C PHE A 136 11.56 9.38 -54.84
N ILE A 137 11.70 10.36 -55.74
CA ILE A 137 10.89 11.58 -55.75
C ILE A 137 9.40 11.23 -55.93
N GLU A 138 9.08 10.34 -56.87
CA GLU A 138 7.69 9.92 -57.11
C GLU A 138 7.10 9.09 -55.95
N ALA A 139 7.91 8.24 -55.32
CA ALA A 139 7.49 7.50 -54.13
C ALA A 139 7.14 8.46 -52.98
N LEU A 140 7.96 9.49 -52.75
CA LEU A 140 7.71 10.52 -51.73
C LEU A 140 6.48 11.37 -52.05
N LYS A 141 6.24 11.68 -53.32
CA LYS A 141 5.03 12.40 -53.76
C LYS A 141 3.78 11.57 -53.50
N THR A 142 3.83 10.29 -53.85
CA THR A 142 2.72 9.34 -53.62
C THR A 142 2.42 9.18 -52.14
N ALA A 143 3.46 9.18 -51.29
CA ALA A 143 3.33 9.14 -49.84
C ALA A 143 2.89 10.50 -49.22
N GLY A 144 2.70 11.55 -50.01
CA GLY A 144 2.32 12.89 -49.54
C GLY A 144 3.42 13.62 -48.75
N ILE A 145 4.68 13.17 -48.86
CA ILE A 145 5.81 13.75 -48.12
C ILE A 145 6.35 14.99 -48.85
N THR A 146 6.25 15.04 -50.19
CA THR A 146 6.68 16.19 -51.00
C THR A 146 5.66 16.60 -52.05
N ASP A 147 5.49 17.92 -52.22
CA ASP A 147 4.61 18.51 -53.24
C ASP A 147 5.38 19.08 -54.44
N GLY A 148 6.72 19.10 -54.38
CA GLY A 148 7.60 19.77 -55.36
C GLY A 148 8.36 20.97 -54.79
N TYR A 149 8.90 21.81 -55.67
CA TYR A 149 9.53 23.09 -55.38
C TYR A 149 8.66 24.28 -55.83
N GLY A 150 7.95 24.13 -56.96
CA GLY A 150 6.97 25.08 -57.49
C GLY A 150 5.95 24.36 -58.39
N GLU A 151 5.05 25.09 -59.04
CA GLU A 151 4.00 24.50 -59.89
C GLU A 151 4.60 23.55 -60.94
N GLY A 152 4.38 22.24 -60.76
CA GLY A 152 4.84 21.19 -61.67
C GLY A 152 6.34 20.88 -61.68
N THR A 153 7.15 21.48 -60.78
CA THR A 153 8.63 21.31 -60.77
C THR A 153 9.15 20.82 -59.42
N TYR A 154 10.25 20.06 -59.41
CA TYR A 154 10.89 19.53 -58.20
C TYR A 154 12.23 20.19 -57.86
N ASN A 155 12.94 20.70 -58.87
CA ASN A 155 14.30 21.24 -58.85
C ASN A 155 15.35 20.26 -58.25
N PRO A 156 15.64 19.10 -58.90
CA PRO A 156 16.53 18.07 -58.35
C PRO A 156 17.94 18.54 -58.02
N ALA A 157 18.49 19.45 -58.84
CA ALA A 157 19.83 20.00 -58.69
C ALA A 157 19.92 21.12 -57.64
N GLY A 158 18.79 21.69 -57.23
CA GLY A 158 18.72 22.79 -56.26
C GLY A 158 19.22 22.37 -54.88
N LYS A 159 19.83 23.32 -54.16
CA LYS A 159 20.25 23.14 -52.76
C LYS A 159 19.03 23.12 -51.83
N VAL A 160 19.13 22.33 -50.76
CA VAL A 160 18.08 22.22 -49.74
C VAL A 160 18.38 23.19 -48.61
N THR A 161 17.43 24.04 -48.21
CA THR A 161 17.61 24.89 -47.02
C THR A 161 17.33 24.13 -45.72
N LYS A 162 17.85 24.60 -44.58
CA LYS A 162 17.62 23.95 -43.28
C LYS A 162 16.13 23.87 -42.92
N GLU A 163 15.34 24.90 -43.25
CA GLU A 163 13.90 24.93 -43.01
C GLU A 163 13.12 23.93 -43.91
N GLN A 164 13.61 23.69 -45.13
CA GLN A 164 13.07 22.66 -46.01
C GLN A 164 13.40 21.25 -45.50
N LEU A 165 14.64 21.05 -45.01
CA LEU A 165 15.04 19.80 -44.36
C LEU A 165 14.16 19.51 -43.14
N ALA A 166 13.95 20.49 -42.25
CA ALA A 166 13.10 20.37 -41.07
C ALA A 166 11.66 19.99 -41.43
N THR A 167 11.07 20.71 -42.39
CA THR A 167 9.70 20.45 -42.90
C THR A 167 9.55 19.01 -43.33
N PHE A 168 10.51 18.54 -44.10
CA PHE A 168 10.43 17.22 -44.69
C PHE A 168 10.66 16.12 -43.65
N LEU A 169 11.60 16.26 -42.71
CA LEU A 169 11.78 15.29 -41.63
C LEU A 169 10.52 15.16 -40.77
N VAL A 170 9.82 16.27 -40.53
CA VAL A 170 8.53 16.27 -39.84
C VAL A 170 7.44 15.55 -40.65
N ARG A 171 7.37 15.77 -41.96
CA ARG A 171 6.44 15.06 -42.85
C ARG A 171 6.73 13.57 -42.95
N VAL A 172 8.00 13.18 -42.94
CA VAL A 172 8.45 11.77 -42.84
C VAL A 172 7.87 11.11 -41.60
N LEU A 173 7.79 11.81 -40.48
CA LEU A 173 7.19 11.29 -39.25
C LEU A 173 5.65 11.33 -39.24
N GLY A 174 5.01 11.75 -40.34
CA GLY A 174 3.55 11.90 -40.44
C GLY A 174 2.99 13.06 -39.61
N LYS A 175 3.83 14.03 -39.23
CA LYS A 175 3.48 15.12 -38.29
C LYS A 175 3.18 16.45 -38.97
N ASP A 176 2.70 16.40 -40.21
CA ASP A 176 2.40 17.59 -41.02
C ASP A 176 1.31 18.47 -40.38
N ALA A 177 0.25 17.86 -39.85
CA ALA A 177 -0.82 18.58 -39.15
C ALA A 177 -0.33 19.19 -37.82
N ASP A 178 0.47 18.45 -37.05
CA ASP A 178 1.05 18.92 -35.78
C ASP A 178 1.91 20.17 -36.00
N ALA A 179 2.74 20.17 -37.04
CA ALA A 179 3.58 21.32 -37.38
C ALA A 179 2.76 22.53 -37.86
N LYS A 180 1.75 22.32 -38.69
CA LYS A 180 0.85 23.40 -39.16
C LYS A 180 0.07 24.07 -38.02
N ALA A 181 -0.20 23.35 -36.93
CA ALA A 181 -0.85 23.88 -35.75
C ALA A 181 0.12 24.63 -34.80
N LYS A 182 1.42 24.61 -35.07
CA LYS A 182 2.46 25.17 -34.20
C LYS A 182 2.97 26.50 -34.76
N THR A 183 3.31 27.43 -33.87
CA THR A 183 3.95 28.71 -34.20
C THR A 183 5.42 28.69 -33.78
N GLY A 184 6.29 29.28 -34.60
CA GLY A 184 7.70 29.52 -34.28
C GLY A 184 7.98 31.02 -34.07
N THR A 185 9.12 31.33 -33.47
CA THR A 185 9.54 32.72 -33.15
C THR A 185 10.89 33.10 -33.76
N ASP A 186 11.49 32.22 -34.55
CA ASP A 186 12.83 32.44 -35.10
C ASP A 186 12.75 33.28 -36.38
N THR A 187 13.24 34.52 -36.32
CA THR A 187 13.20 35.46 -37.45
C THR A 187 14.11 35.08 -38.62
N THR A 188 14.93 34.03 -38.49
CA THR A 188 15.75 33.48 -39.57
C THR A 188 15.03 32.37 -40.36
N VAL A 189 13.81 32.04 -39.97
CA VAL A 189 12.95 31.02 -40.60
C VAL A 189 11.81 31.73 -41.33
N SER A 190 11.53 31.31 -42.55
CA SER A 190 10.40 31.83 -43.34
C SER A 190 9.06 31.51 -42.67
N ASP A 191 8.07 32.41 -42.77
CA ASP A 191 6.77 32.28 -42.07
C ASP A 191 6.09 30.92 -42.27
N TRP A 192 6.17 30.36 -43.48
CA TRP A 192 5.57 29.05 -43.81
C TRP A 192 6.23 27.87 -43.08
N ALA A 193 7.49 28.00 -42.66
CA ALA A 193 8.28 26.94 -42.06
C ALA A 193 8.39 27.05 -40.52
N GLN A 194 7.84 28.11 -39.93
CA GLN A 194 7.95 28.40 -38.49
C GLN A 194 7.53 27.22 -37.61
N GLY A 195 6.34 26.65 -37.85
CA GLY A 195 5.82 25.52 -37.10
C GLY A 195 6.61 24.22 -37.31
N TYR A 196 7.10 24.00 -38.53
CA TYR A 196 7.92 22.82 -38.88
C TYR A 196 9.28 22.85 -38.20
N VAL A 197 9.97 23.99 -38.21
CA VAL A 197 11.25 24.15 -37.51
C VAL A 197 11.06 24.02 -36.00
N ALA A 198 10.03 24.67 -35.44
CA ALA A 198 9.72 24.56 -34.01
C ALA A 198 9.48 23.11 -33.58
N LEU A 199 8.71 22.34 -34.37
CA LEU A 199 8.45 20.93 -34.08
C LEU A 199 9.69 20.05 -34.30
N ALA A 200 10.50 20.30 -35.32
CA ALA A 200 11.74 19.54 -35.57
C ALA A 200 12.76 19.71 -34.43
N LEU A 201 12.86 20.92 -33.85
CA LEU A 201 13.70 21.19 -32.68
C LEU A 201 13.15 20.53 -31.41
N GLU A 202 11.83 20.57 -31.20
CA GLU A 202 11.16 19.91 -30.07
C GLU A 202 11.35 18.38 -30.11
N LEU A 203 11.19 17.78 -31.28
CA LEU A 203 11.43 16.36 -31.52
C LEU A 203 12.92 16.00 -31.57
N LYS A 204 13.81 16.98 -31.39
CA LYS A 204 15.28 16.83 -31.45
C LYS A 204 15.77 16.18 -32.74
N LEU A 205 15.04 16.35 -33.83
CA LEU A 205 15.47 15.87 -35.15
C LEU A 205 16.69 16.66 -35.62
N LEU A 206 16.72 17.96 -35.33
CA LEU A 206 17.80 18.86 -35.69
C LEU A 206 18.22 19.68 -34.46
N PRO A 207 19.51 20.02 -34.33
CA PRO A 207 19.98 20.90 -33.27
C PRO A 207 19.63 22.37 -33.55
N ALA A 208 19.46 23.16 -32.48
CA ALA A 208 19.47 24.62 -32.58
C ALA A 208 20.92 25.13 -32.80
N GLY A 209 21.07 26.30 -33.41
CA GLY A 209 22.37 26.96 -33.53
C GLY A 209 22.90 27.45 -32.18
N ALA A 210 24.22 27.66 -32.11
CA ALA A 210 24.92 28.04 -30.88
C ALA A 210 24.48 29.41 -30.31
N ASP A 211 23.88 30.27 -31.14
CA ASP A 211 23.33 31.58 -30.80
C ASP A 211 21.84 31.53 -30.42
N GLY A 212 21.25 30.33 -30.34
CA GLY A 212 19.84 30.12 -30.06
C GLY A 212 18.91 30.30 -31.26
N LYS A 213 19.45 30.57 -32.45
CA LYS A 213 18.70 30.64 -33.72
C LYS A 213 19.01 29.41 -34.59
N PHE A 214 18.11 29.04 -35.48
CA PHE A 214 18.24 27.88 -36.35
C PHE A 214 18.93 28.23 -37.69
N GLY A 215 18.73 29.44 -38.21
CA GLY A 215 19.24 29.85 -39.52
C GLY A 215 18.50 29.13 -40.66
N GLY A 216 17.16 29.17 -40.64
CA GLY A 216 16.30 28.34 -41.51
C GLY A 216 16.56 28.47 -43.00
N GLN A 217 16.88 29.68 -43.46
CA GLN A 217 17.12 29.97 -44.87
C GLN A 217 18.51 29.57 -45.40
N ASP A 218 19.45 29.18 -44.52
CA ASP A 218 20.76 28.68 -44.93
C ASP A 218 20.63 27.33 -45.63
N ASN A 219 21.57 27.01 -46.53
CA ASN A 219 21.68 25.67 -47.12
C ASN A 219 22.04 24.63 -46.04
N ALA A 220 21.38 23.47 -46.08
CA ALA A 220 21.66 22.34 -45.23
C ALA A 220 22.89 21.58 -45.75
N THR A 221 23.75 21.18 -44.81
CA THR A 221 24.89 20.31 -45.07
C THR A 221 24.53 18.85 -44.90
N ARG A 222 25.31 17.96 -45.51
CA ARG A 222 25.15 16.49 -45.38
C ARG A 222 25.25 16.02 -43.92
N ASP A 223 25.97 16.74 -43.06
CA ASP A 223 26.01 16.55 -41.60
C ASP A 223 24.63 16.69 -40.95
N LEU A 224 23.92 17.76 -41.31
CA LEU A 224 22.59 18.04 -40.78
C LEU A 224 21.57 17.02 -41.29
N LEU A 225 21.71 16.57 -42.55
CA LEU A 225 20.92 15.47 -43.09
C LEU A 225 21.24 14.14 -42.41
N LEU A 226 22.51 13.82 -42.15
CA LEU A 226 22.90 12.60 -41.44
C LEU A 226 22.26 12.56 -40.05
N THR A 227 22.40 13.67 -39.30
CA THR A 227 21.82 13.81 -37.98
C THR A 227 20.30 13.70 -38.05
N GLY A 228 19.65 14.51 -38.88
CA GLY A 228 18.19 14.51 -39.02
C GLY A 228 17.62 13.17 -39.49
N ALA A 229 18.25 12.52 -40.47
CA ALA A 229 17.85 11.22 -40.97
C ALA A 229 18.02 10.12 -39.93
N TYR A 230 19.10 10.16 -39.13
CA TYR A 230 19.29 9.23 -38.02
C TYR A 230 18.18 9.39 -36.99
N GLU A 231 17.97 10.61 -36.48
CA GLU A 231 16.94 10.86 -35.46
C GLU A 231 15.53 10.56 -35.98
N ALA A 232 15.22 10.93 -37.23
CA ALA A 232 13.94 10.62 -37.85
C ALA A 232 13.74 9.12 -38.04
N LYS A 233 14.76 8.37 -38.46
CA LYS A 233 14.67 6.90 -38.59
C LYS A 233 14.38 6.22 -37.26
N GLN A 234 14.95 6.73 -36.15
CA GLN A 234 14.68 6.20 -34.82
C GLN A 234 13.25 6.49 -34.34
N GLN A 235 12.64 7.57 -34.81
CA GLN A 235 11.29 7.99 -34.44
C GLN A 235 10.21 7.54 -35.44
N TYR A 236 10.60 7.06 -36.62
CA TYR A 236 9.67 6.71 -37.69
C TYR A 236 8.86 5.46 -37.37
N VAL A 237 7.54 5.59 -37.47
CA VAL A 237 6.59 4.48 -37.34
C VAL A 237 5.93 4.26 -38.70
N PRO A 238 6.09 3.07 -39.33
CA PRO A 238 5.46 2.78 -40.61
C PRO A 238 3.94 2.96 -40.57
N ALA A 239 3.39 3.57 -41.63
CA ALA A 239 1.95 3.67 -41.84
C ALA A 239 1.32 2.26 -42.03
N GLY A 240 0.06 2.09 -41.61
CA GLY A 240 -0.69 0.82 -41.74
C GLY A 240 -1.21 0.27 -40.41
N LYS A 241 -1.77 -0.94 -40.41
CA LYS A 241 -2.32 -1.59 -39.22
C LYS A 241 -1.24 -2.37 -38.44
N VAL A 242 -1.36 -2.44 -37.11
CA VAL A 242 -0.51 -3.30 -36.26
C VAL A 242 -0.96 -4.75 -36.43
N SER A 243 -0.02 -5.65 -36.71
CA SER A 243 -0.27 -7.08 -36.86
C SER A 243 0.74 -7.88 -36.05
N VAL A 244 0.29 -8.98 -35.45
CA VAL A 244 1.17 -10.04 -34.93
C VAL A 244 1.74 -10.79 -36.13
N THR A 245 3.06 -10.83 -36.26
CA THR A 245 3.76 -11.48 -37.39
C THR A 245 4.25 -12.87 -37.04
N GLU A 246 4.65 -13.09 -35.79
CA GLU A 246 5.19 -14.36 -35.34
C GLU A 246 4.91 -14.56 -33.85
N ALA A 247 4.70 -15.81 -33.46
CA ALA A 247 4.82 -16.27 -32.09
C ALA A 247 5.70 -17.51 -32.11
N LYS A 248 6.66 -17.63 -31.18
CA LYS A 248 7.59 -18.76 -31.14
C LYS A 248 8.03 -19.05 -29.71
N ALA A 249 8.09 -20.32 -29.35
CA ALA A 249 8.75 -20.75 -28.11
C ALA A 249 10.25 -20.47 -28.19
N THR A 250 10.77 -19.70 -27.23
CA THR A 250 12.19 -19.34 -27.13
C THR A 250 12.82 -19.80 -25.81
N GLY A 251 12.10 -20.60 -25.04
CA GLY A 251 12.53 -21.23 -23.80
C GLY A 251 11.41 -22.12 -23.26
N VAL A 252 11.68 -22.94 -22.25
CA VAL A 252 10.68 -23.90 -21.72
C VAL A 252 9.48 -23.24 -21.05
N LYS A 253 9.57 -21.94 -20.76
CA LYS A 253 8.47 -21.11 -20.24
C LYS A 253 8.37 -19.75 -20.95
N LYS A 254 9.01 -19.58 -22.10
CA LYS A 254 9.11 -18.28 -22.78
C LYS A 254 8.58 -18.38 -24.21
N VAL A 255 7.66 -17.49 -24.55
CA VAL A 255 7.17 -17.30 -25.91
C VAL A 255 7.50 -15.88 -26.35
N THR A 256 8.23 -15.74 -27.44
CA THR A 256 8.47 -14.44 -28.08
C THR A 256 7.39 -14.18 -29.12
N VAL A 257 6.82 -12.99 -29.09
CA VAL A 257 5.77 -12.49 -29.99
C VAL A 257 6.33 -11.29 -30.74
N THR A 258 6.24 -11.30 -32.05
CA THR A 258 6.76 -10.24 -32.92
C THR A 258 5.62 -9.51 -33.61
N PHE A 259 5.76 -8.20 -33.77
CA PHE A 259 4.82 -7.32 -34.46
C PHE A 259 5.46 -6.72 -35.71
N ASN A 260 4.64 -6.38 -36.72
CA ASN A 260 5.12 -5.71 -37.93
C ASN A 260 5.61 -4.27 -37.67
N LYS A 261 5.20 -3.66 -36.56
CA LYS A 261 5.59 -2.29 -36.16
C LYS A 261 5.41 -2.06 -34.65
N PRO A 262 5.95 -0.97 -34.08
CA PRO A 262 5.82 -0.66 -32.66
C PRO A 262 4.35 -0.61 -32.22
N VAL A 263 4.06 -1.22 -31.07
CA VAL A 263 2.71 -1.28 -30.48
C VAL A 263 2.54 -0.30 -29.33
N ASP A 264 1.32 0.22 -29.12
CA ASP A 264 0.98 0.96 -27.90
C ASP A 264 0.87 -0.02 -26.71
N THR A 265 1.96 -0.14 -25.96
CA THR A 265 2.11 -1.07 -24.85
C THR A 265 1.22 -0.75 -23.64
N ALA A 266 0.67 0.47 -23.55
CA ALA A 266 -0.27 0.81 -22.47
C ALA A 266 -1.66 0.20 -22.71
N LYS A 267 -1.99 -0.10 -23.97
CA LYS A 267 -3.29 -0.63 -24.39
C LYS A 267 -3.23 -2.09 -24.83
N ALA A 268 -2.13 -2.51 -25.45
CA ALA A 268 -1.96 -3.85 -25.99
C ALA A 268 -1.98 -4.92 -24.90
N LYS A 269 -2.79 -5.95 -25.12
CA LYS A 269 -2.90 -7.14 -24.28
C LYS A 269 -2.63 -8.39 -25.10
N LEU A 270 -1.75 -9.24 -24.60
CA LEU A 270 -1.43 -10.53 -25.20
C LEU A 270 -1.98 -11.66 -24.33
N ALA A 271 -2.65 -12.62 -24.95
CA ALA A 271 -3.11 -13.84 -24.31
C ALA A 271 -2.52 -15.06 -25.03
N LEU A 272 -2.13 -16.08 -24.27
CA LEU A 272 -1.62 -17.35 -24.79
C LEU A 272 -2.62 -18.47 -24.46
N LYS A 273 -2.98 -19.26 -25.46
CA LYS A 273 -3.78 -20.49 -25.31
C LYS A 273 -3.00 -21.71 -25.79
N LYS A 274 -3.18 -22.84 -25.11
CA LYS A 274 -2.81 -24.17 -25.60
C LYS A 274 -4.09 -24.88 -26.06
N GLY A 275 -4.27 -25.05 -27.37
CA GLY A 275 -5.59 -25.39 -27.93
C GLY A 275 -6.65 -24.37 -27.46
N SER A 276 -7.64 -24.83 -26.69
CA SER A 276 -8.70 -23.97 -26.13
C SER A 276 -8.44 -23.48 -24.70
N VAL A 277 -7.37 -23.92 -24.04
CA VAL A 277 -7.09 -23.65 -22.63
C VAL A 277 -6.20 -22.42 -22.48
N ASP A 278 -6.59 -21.49 -21.60
CA ASP A 278 -5.77 -20.32 -21.27
C ASP A 278 -4.51 -20.71 -20.50
N VAL A 279 -3.39 -20.10 -20.87
CA VAL A 279 -2.10 -20.25 -20.19
C VAL A 279 -1.77 -18.94 -19.49
N VAL A 280 -1.56 -19.00 -18.18
CA VAL A 280 -1.24 -17.82 -17.38
C VAL A 280 0.18 -17.35 -17.70
N THR A 281 0.28 -16.11 -18.17
CA THR A 281 1.55 -15.49 -18.59
C THR A 281 1.73 -14.09 -18.02
N GLU A 282 2.98 -13.73 -17.74
CA GLU A 282 3.40 -12.33 -17.57
C GLU A 282 3.99 -11.82 -18.89
N THR A 283 3.60 -10.61 -19.30
CA THR A 283 4.04 -10.00 -20.55
C THR A 283 5.07 -8.92 -20.28
N ALA A 284 6.22 -9.01 -20.95
CA ALA A 284 7.22 -7.94 -21.00
C ALA A 284 7.42 -7.49 -22.45
N PHE A 285 7.10 -6.24 -22.76
CA PHE A 285 7.38 -5.65 -24.07
C PHE A 285 8.84 -5.23 -24.17
N ASN A 286 9.47 -5.42 -25.32
CA ASN A 286 10.80 -4.91 -25.59
C ASN A 286 10.78 -3.39 -25.78
N GLU A 287 11.95 -2.75 -25.60
CA GLU A 287 12.09 -1.28 -25.68
C GLU A 287 11.66 -0.70 -27.04
N ASP A 288 11.89 -1.45 -28.12
CA ASP A 288 11.47 -1.09 -29.48
C ASP A 288 9.96 -1.22 -29.72
N LYS A 289 9.23 -1.82 -28.76
CA LYS A 289 7.80 -2.14 -28.80
C LYS A 289 7.39 -2.99 -30.02
N LYS A 290 8.34 -3.63 -30.69
CA LYS A 290 8.10 -4.50 -31.85
C LYS A 290 8.05 -5.97 -31.48
N SER A 291 8.34 -6.30 -30.23
CA SER A 291 8.12 -7.64 -29.71
C SER A 291 7.78 -7.64 -28.23
N ALA A 292 7.25 -8.77 -27.77
CA ALA A 292 7.00 -9.04 -26.37
C ALA A 292 7.39 -10.47 -26.01
N VAL A 293 7.82 -10.68 -24.77
CA VAL A 293 8.07 -11.99 -24.19
C VAL A 293 6.93 -12.32 -23.23
N LEU A 294 6.23 -13.42 -23.49
CA LEU A 294 5.27 -14.02 -22.58
C LEU A 294 5.99 -15.09 -21.75
N THR A 295 6.02 -14.89 -20.43
CA THR A 295 6.59 -15.83 -19.47
C THR A 295 5.49 -16.61 -18.77
N LEU A 296 5.42 -17.92 -19.00
CA LEU A 296 4.44 -18.82 -18.39
C LEU A 296 4.72 -18.96 -16.89
N LYS A 297 3.68 -18.89 -16.06
CA LYS A 297 3.82 -18.98 -14.59
C LYS A 297 3.78 -20.42 -14.09
N ASP A 298 2.73 -21.15 -14.44
CA ASP A 298 2.39 -22.39 -13.75
C ASP A 298 2.89 -23.65 -14.44
N VAL A 299 3.17 -23.59 -15.75
CA VAL A 299 3.49 -24.77 -16.58
C VAL A 299 4.66 -24.52 -17.52
N LYS A 300 5.34 -25.60 -17.93
CA LYS A 300 6.27 -25.59 -19.06
C LYS A 300 5.51 -25.70 -20.38
N ILE A 301 6.10 -25.19 -21.45
CA ILE A 301 5.67 -25.48 -22.82
C ILE A 301 5.87 -26.98 -23.04
N GLY A 302 4.81 -27.66 -23.45
CA GLY A 302 4.84 -29.07 -23.80
C GLY A 302 4.35 -29.28 -25.23
N ASP A 303 4.27 -30.54 -25.67
CA ASP A 303 3.78 -30.85 -27.01
C ASP A 303 2.34 -30.34 -27.22
N GLY A 304 2.09 -29.76 -28.39
CA GLY A 304 0.77 -29.27 -28.82
C GLY A 304 0.80 -27.87 -29.44
N ASP A 305 -0.35 -27.45 -29.97
CA ASP A 305 -0.49 -26.16 -30.66
C ASP A 305 -0.86 -25.04 -29.70
N TYR A 306 -0.14 -23.93 -29.82
CA TYR A 306 -0.32 -22.72 -29.04
C TYR A 306 -0.74 -21.56 -29.94
N THR A 307 -1.65 -20.73 -29.45
CA THR A 307 -2.11 -19.51 -30.13
C THR A 307 -1.91 -18.31 -29.23
N VAL A 308 -1.21 -17.30 -29.75
CA VAL A 308 -1.12 -15.98 -29.14
C VAL A 308 -2.18 -15.08 -29.78
N THR A 309 -2.87 -14.27 -28.97
CA THR A 309 -3.86 -13.29 -29.43
C THR A 309 -3.54 -11.90 -28.89
N LEU A 310 -3.48 -10.91 -29.78
CA LEU A 310 -3.38 -9.48 -29.49
C LEU A 310 -4.78 -8.85 -29.38
N SER A 311 -4.99 -8.07 -28.32
CA SER A 311 -6.23 -7.36 -28.03
C SER A 311 -5.97 -6.01 -27.34
N GLY A 312 -7.01 -5.23 -27.06
CA GLY A 312 -6.93 -3.96 -26.31
C GLY A 312 -6.59 -2.72 -27.14
N LEU A 313 -6.25 -2.88 -28.42
CA LEU A 313 -6.06 -1.79 -29.37
C LEU A 313 -7.36 -1.50 -30.15
N GLU A 314 -7.47 -0.29 -30.72
CA GLU A 314 -8.61 0.12 -31.54
C GLU A 314 -8.71 -0.74 -32.81
N ALA A 315 -9.88 -1.32 -33.09
CA ALA A 315 -10.06 -2.33 -34.15
C ALA A 315 -9.65 -1.83 -35.56
N GLU A 316 -9.87 -0.55 -35.85
CA GLU A 316 -9.50 0.10 -37.12
C GLU A 316 -7.97 0.13 -37.34
N THR A 317 -7.20 0.10 -36.25
CA THR A 317 -5.73 0.20 -36.25
C THR A 317 -5.03 -1.15 -36.27
N VAL A 318 -5.76 -2.27 -36.19
CA VAL A 318 -5.21 -3.63 -36.02
C VAL A 318 -5.54 -4.53 -37.22
N GLY A 319 -4.52 -5.22 -37.72
CA GLY A 319 -4.60 -6.20 -38.79
C GLY A 319 -4.71 -7.62 -38.22
N THR A 320 -3.72 -8.46 -38.46
CA THR A 320 -3.69 -9.84 -37.95
C THR A 320 -3.49 -9.84 -36.43
N THR A 321 -4.44 -10.41 -35.68
CA THR A 321 -4.40 -10.42 -34.21
C THR A 321 -3.80 -11.70 -33.63
N THR A 322 -3.64 -12.76 -34.42
CA THR A 322 -3.20 -14.07 -33.91
C THR A 322 -1.96 -14.59 -34.60
N ALA A 323 -1.15 -15.34 -33.85
CA ALA A 323 -0.06 -16.15 -34.37
C ALA A 323 0.00 -17.49 -33.62
N THR A 324 0.34 -18.56 -34.33
CA THR A 324 0.34 -19.92 -33.80
C THR A 324 1.73 -20.54 -33.87
N PHE A 325 2.07 -21.37 -32.89
CA PHE A 325 3.28 -22.20 -32.93
C PHE A 325 3.04 -23.56 -32.31
N LYS A 326 3.86 -24.54 -32.70
CA LYS A 326 3.87 -25.87 -32.08
C LYS A 326 4.88 -25.89 -30.95
N GLY A 327 4.41 -26.17 -29.73
CA GLY A 327 5.26 -26.41 -28.57
C GLY A 327 5.84 -27.82 -28.62
N GLU A 328 6.99 -28.02 -27.98
CA GLU A 328 7.65 -29.32 -27.83
C GLU A 328 7.91 -29.58 -26.34
N VAL A 329 7.86 -30.86 -25.92
CA VAL A 329 8.29 -31.26 -24.58
C VAL A 329 9.78 -30.96 -24.40
N GLU A 330 10.18 -30.48 -23.22
CA GLU A 330 11.59 -30.29 -22.87
C GLU A 330 12.37 -31.60 -23.04
N ALA A 331 13.44 -31.58 -23.83
CA ALA A 331 14.30 -32.73 -24.06
C ALA A 331 15.78 -32.32 -24.08
N VAL A 332 16.66 -33.16 -23.56
CA VAL A 332 18.11 -32.94 -23.64
C VAL A 332 18.54 -33.00 -25.10
N LYS A 333 19.19 -31.95 -25.61
CA LYS A 333 19.76 -31.88 -26.96
C LYS A 333 21.28 -31.85 -26.97
N LYS A 334 21.90 -31.41 -25.88
CA LYS A 334 23.36 -31.29 -25.77
C LYS A 334 23.84 -31.54 -24.35
N LEU A 335 25.01 -32.17 -24.21
CA LEU A 335 25.74 -32.30 -22.96
C LEU A 335 27.14 -31.70 -23.15
N ASP A 336 27.48 -30.69 -22.36
CA ASP A 336 28.79 -30.03 -22.41
C ASP A 336 29.44 -29.98 -21.02
N PHE A 337 30.76 -30.14 -20.95
CA PHE A 337 31.50 -29.78 -19.74
C PHE A 337 31.54 -28.26 -19.60
N VAL A 338 31.24 -27.74 -18.40
CA VAL A 338 31.23 -26.29 -18.14
C VAL A 338 32.65 -25.73 -18.04
N SER A 339 33.59 -26.52 -17.52
CA SER A 339 35.00 -26.15 -17.41
C SER A 339 35.79 -26.55 -18.65
N ALA A 340 36.57 -25.61 -19.19
CA ALA A 340 37.55 -25.88 -20.24
C ALA A 340 38.77 -26.66 -19.71
N ALA A 341 38.95 -26.76 -18.39
CA ALA A 341 40.13 -27.35 -17.78
C ALA A 341 40.28 -28.84 -18.08
N ASP A 342 41.51 -29.26 -18.37
CA ASP A 342 41.86 -30.67 -18.59
C ASP A 342 42.45 -31.33 -17.34
N THR A 343 42.42 -30.64 -16.20
CA THR A 343 43.00 -31.08 -14.92
C THR A 343 41.95 -31.00 -13.81
N ILE A 344 41.88 -32.01 -12.95
CA ILE A 344 41.04 -32.04 -11.73
C ILE A 344 41.97 -32.17 -10.51
N ALA A 345 41.71 -31.40 -9.45
CA ALA A 345 42.52 -31.44 -8.23
C ALA A 345 42.44 -32.79 -7.48
N GLN A 346 43.47 -33.09 -6.70
CA GLN A 346 43.51 -34.27 -5.82
C GLN A 346 42.78 -34.00 -4.51
N THR A 347 41.58 -34.54 -4.35
CA THR A 347 40.79 -34.40 -3.12
C THR A 347 39.74 -35.51 -2.97
N THR A 348 39.08 -35.61 -1.82
CA THR A 348 38.02 -36.61 -1.58
C THR A 348 36.68 -36.24 -2.21
N LYS A 349 36.48 -34.97 -2.60
CA LYS A 349 35.20 -34.45 -3.12
C LYS A 349 35.37 -33.56 -4.36
N ALA A 350 36.23 -33.97 -5.30
CA ALA A 350 36.46 -33.19 -6.50
C ALA A 350 35.16 -33.09 -7.31
N GLN A 351 34.89 -31.92 -7.90
CA GLN A 351 33.64 -31.68 -8.61
C GLN A 351 33.91 -31.36 -10.08
N VAL A 352 33.15 -31.99 -10.97
CA VAL A 352 33.15 -31.70 -12.41
C VAL A 352 31.74 -31.30 -12.82
N LYS A 353 31.59 -30.06 -13.33
CA LYS A 353 30.29 -29.47 -13.70
C LYS A 353 30.01 -29.65 -15.19
N LEU A 354 28.78 -30.05 -15.52
CA LEU A 354 28.28 -30.26 -16.87
C LEU A 354 26.95 -29.54 -17.08
N ALA A 355 26.77 -28.95 -18.26
CA ALA A 355 25.52 -28.39 -18.73
C ALA A 355 24.79 -29.42 -19.59
N ALA A 356 23.63 -29.88 -19.13
CA ALA A 356 22.68 -30.57 -19.97
C ALA A 356 21.72 -29.52 -20.53
N LYS A 357 21.77 -29.28 -21.85
CA LYS A 357 21.00 -28.22 -22.50
C LYS A 357 19.84 -28.77 -23.31
N ASN A 358 18.73 -28.04 -23.31
CA ASN A 358 17.52 -28.39 -24.03
C ASN A 358 17.50 -27.82 -25.46
N GLN A 359 16.37 -27.94 -26.15
CA GLN A 359 16.18 -27.44 -27.52
C GLN A 359 16.27 -25.92 -27.69
N TYR A 360 16.31 -25.16 -26.59
CA TYR A 360 16.42 -23.71 -26.55
C TYR A 360 17.79 -23.23 -26.00
N ASP A 361 18.77 -24.13 -25.86
CA ASP A 361 20.09 -23.89 -25.24
C ASP A 361 20.03 -23.52 -23.74
N GLU A 362 18.88 -23.73 -23.08
CA GLU A 362 18.72 -23.56 -21.62
C GLU A 362 19.13 -24.83 -20.87
N VAL A 363 19.63 -24.70 -19.63
CA VAL A 363 19.93 -25.86 -18.76
C VAL A 363 18.63 -26.60 -18.45
N VAL A 364 18.62 -27.90 -18.67
CA VAL A 364 17.43 -28.75 -18.53
C VAL A 364 17.01 -28.85 -17.08
N ASP A 365 15.72 -28.73 -16.81
CA ASP A 365 15.14 -28.91 -15.48
C ASP A 365 14.61 -30.34 -15.30
N MET A 366 15.54 -31.30 -15.33
CA MET A 366 15.31 -32.73 -15.09
C MET A 366 16.11 -33.20 -13.86
N SER A 367 15.64 -34.19 -13.10
CA SER A 367 16.41 -34.76 -11.97
C SER A 367 17.76 -35.33 -12.43
N ALA A 368 18.78 -35.29 -11.55
CA ALA A 368 20.08 -35.93 -11.77
C ALA A 368 19.96 -37.43 -12.07
N SER A 369 18.91 -38.10 -11.57
CA SER A 369 18.63 -39.53 -11.83
C SER A 369 18.31 -39.85 -13.30
N ASN A 370 18.01 -38.85 -14.12
CA ASN A 370 17.85 -39.03 -15.57
C ASN A 370 19.20 -39.16 -16.29
N PHE A 371 20.31 -39.07 -15.56
CA PHE A 371 21.66 -39.15 -16.07
C PHE A 371 22.44 -40.19 -15.28
N THR A 372 23.43 -40.78 -15.94
CA THR A 372 24.39 -41.69 -15.31
C THR A 372 25.79 -41.16 -15.55
N ALA A 373 26.56 -41.03 -14.47
CA ALA A 373 27.99 -40.73 -14.53
C ALA A 373 28.78 -41.99 -14.20
N VAL A 374 29.78 -42.29 -15.02
CA VAL A 374 30.73 -43.39 -14.83
C VAL A 374 32.13 -42.80 -14.80
N VAL A 375 32.84 -43.04 -13.69
CA VAL A 375 34.24 -42.63 -13.53
C VAL A 375 35.08 -43.89 -13.26
N SER A 376 35.91 -44.27 -14.23
CA SER A 376 36.61 -45.55 -14.17
C SER A 376 37.66 -45.57 -13.05
N GLY A 377 37.52 -46.51 -12.10
CA GLY A 377 38.48 -46.73 -11.01
C GLY A 377 38.35 -45.76 -9.83
N PHE A 378 37.31 -44.92 -9.81
CA PHE A 378 37.07 -43.95 -8.75
C PHE A 378 35.63 -44.00 -8.28
N ASP A 379 35.44 -43.84 -6.97
CA ASP A 379 34.11 -43.67 -6.39
C ASP A 379 33.56 -42.31 -6.85
N SER A 380 32.35 -42.34 -7.40
CA SER A 380 31.70 -41.15 -7.92
C SER A 380 30.19 -41.15 -7.66
N SER A 381 29.62 -39.96 -7.61
CA SER A 381 28.18 -39.74 -7.55
C SER A 381 27.79 -38.53 -8.40
N LEU A 382 26.51 -38.44 -8.74
CA LEU A 382 25.97 -37.38 -9.59
C LEU A 382 24.86 -36.65 -8.86
N VAL A 383 25.00 -35.33 -8.73
CA VAL A 383 23.98 -34.45 -8.15
C VAL A 383 23.70 -33.28 -9.10
N LYS A 384 22.68 -32.49 -8.77
CA LYS A 384 22.49 -31.16 -9.37
C LYS A 384 22.86 -30.06 -8.38
N ASP A 385 23.42 -28.98 -8.88
CA ASP A 385 23.61 -27.76 -8.10
C ASP A 385 22.35 -26.86 -8.14
N ASN A 386 22.38 -25.77 -7.37
CA ASN A 386 21.28 -24.81 -7.27
C ASN A 386 21.00 -24.05 -8.58
N GLU A 387 21.93 -24.07 -9.52
CA GLU A 387 21.78 -23.49 -10.86
C GLU A 387 21.26 -24.53 -11.89
N GLY A 388 21.03 -25.77 -11.46
CA GLY A 388 20.49 -26.85 -12.28
C GLY A 388 21.52 -27.63 -13.10
N TYR A 389 22.81 -27.33 -12.97
CA TYR A 389 23.87 -28.06 -13.66
C TYR A 389 24.13 -29.41 -13.00
N LEU A 390 24.60 -30.36 -13.80
CA LEU A 390 25.03 -31.67 -13.33
C LEU A 390 26.42 -31.56 -12.71
N VAL A 391 26.60 -32.09 -11.51
CA VAL A 391 27.88 -32.09 -10.80
C VAL A 391 28.27 -33.53 -10.47
N VAL A 392 29.31 -34.03 -11.14
CA VAL A 392 29.93 -35.32 -10.83
C VAL A 392 30.88 -35.09 -9.65
N LYS A 393 30.56 -35.68 -8.49
CA LYS A 393 31.42 -35.70 -7.31
C LYS A 393 32.32 -36.93 -7.40
N ILE A 394 33.63 -36.77 -7.23
CA ILE A 394 34.64 -37.82 -7.44
C ILE A 394 35.62 -37.80 -6.26
N ASN A 395 35.90 -38.97 -5.68
CA ASN A 395 37.03 -39.13 -4.77
C ASN A 395 38.30 -39.34 -5.59
N THR A 396 39.00 -38.26 -5.95
CA THR A 396 40.24 -38.34 -6.76
C THR A 396 41.48 -38.61 -5.91
N LYS A 397 41.38 -38.46 -4.58
CA LYS A 397 42.46 -38.75 -3.65
C LYS A 397 42.80 -40.24 -3.60
N ARG A 398 41.82 -41.14 -3.74
CA ARG A 398 42.02 -42.59 -3.67
C ARG A 398 41.16 -43.32 -4.71
N MET A 399 41.77 -44.28 -5.40
CA MET A 399 41.04 -45.20 -6.29
C MET A 399 40.16 -46.17 -5.50
N THR A 400 39.08 -46.65 -6.11
CA THR A 400 38.17 -47.63 -5.50
C THR A 400 38.94 -48.88 -5.06
N GLY A 401 38.85 -49.22 -3.77
CA GLY A 401 39.54 -50.38 -3.18
C GLY A 401 41.03 -50.19 -2.87
N ALA A 402 41.63 -49.03 -3.13
CA ALA A 402 43.04 -48.77 -2.86
C ALA A 402 43.30 -48.26 -1.42
N THR A 403 44.44 -48.61 -0.84
CA THR A 403 44.87 -48.16 0.51
C THR A 403 45.76 -46.91 0.51
N SER A 404 46.38 -46.59 -0.63
CA SER A 404 47.27 -45.43 -0.82
C SER A 404 46.61 -44.31 -1.61
N ASP A 405 47.06 -43.08 -1.39
CA ASP A 405 46.64 -41.92 -2.18
C ASP A 405 47.15 -42.01 -3.62
N THR A 406 46.44 -41.38 -4.55
CA THR A 406 46.81 -41.25 -5.96
C THR A 406 48.05 -40.37 -6.16
N SER A 407 48.69 -40.45 -7.32
CA SER A 407 49.89 -39.67 -7.64
C SER A 407 49.56 -38.54 -8.63
N PRO A 408 49.55 -37.27 -8.21
CA PRO A 408 49.36 -36.12 -9.10
C PRO A 408 50.31 -36.16 -10.30
N GLY A 409 49.82 -35.72 -11.45
CA GLY A 409 50.61 -35.60 -12.68
C GLY A 409 50.70 -36.87 -13.55
N LEU A 410 50.50 -38.06 -12.97
CA LEU A 410 50.57 -39.34 -13.68
C LEU A 410 49.20 -40.01 -13.86
N THR A 411 48.29 -39.84 -12.90
CA THR A 411 46.95 -40.45 -12.94
C THR A 411 46.01 -39.72 -13.92
N MET A 412 45.26 -40.49 -14.71
CA MET A 412 44.22 -39.99 -15.63
C MET A 412 42.84 -40.45 -15.15
N ILE A 413 41.84 -39.57 -15.27
CA ILE A 413 40.48 -39.77 -14.76
C ILE A 413 39.49 -39.60 -15.91
N PRO A 414 39.08 -40.69 -16.57
CA PRO A 414 38.05 -40.63 -17.61
C PRO A 414 36.67 -40.50 -16.96
N VAL A 415 35.97 -39.42 -17.28
CA VAL A 415 34.60 -39.14 -16.85
C VAL A 415 33.68 -39.28 -18.05
N TYR A 416 32.71 -40.19 -17.94
CA TYR A 416 31.69 -40.43 -18.95
C TYR A 416 30.31 -40.13 -18.36
N VAL A 417 29.54 -39.24 -18.98
CA VAL A 417 28.18 -38.91 -18.54
C VAL A 417 27.23 -39.09 -19.71
N TYR A 418 26.09 -39.74 -19.47
CA TYR A 418 25.05 -39.90 -20.48
C TYR A 418 23.65 -39.73 -19.89
N ASN A 419 22.74 -39.25 -20.73
CA ASN A 419 21.32 -39.19 -20.41
C ASN A 419 20.68 -40.57 -20.63
N ASN A 420 19.88 -41.01 -19.66
CA ASN A 420 19.31 -42.36 -19.62
C ASN A 420 18.24 -42.60 -20.70
N ASP A 421 17.56 -41.56 -21.15
CA ASP A 421 16.45 -41.69 -22.11
C ASP A 421 16.93 -41.51 -23.55
N THR A 422 17.62 -40.39 -23.82
CA THR A 422 18.07 -40.02 -25.17
C THR A 422 19.37 -40.70 -25.60
N ARG A 423 20.10 -41.32 -24.67
CA ARG A 423 21.45 -41.89 -24.86
C ARG A 423 22.50 -40.88 -25.34
N LEU A 424 22.20 -39.58 -25.34
CA LEU A 424 23.19 -38.54 -25.55
C LEU A 424 24.26 -38.64 -24.46
N SER A 425 25.53 -38.63 -24.87
CA SER A 425 26.66 -38.79 -23.97
C SER A 425 27.79 -37.80 -24.26
N VAL A 426 28.60 -37.56 -23.24
CA VAL A 426 29.81 -36.76 -23.31
C VAL A 426 30.89 -37.44 -22.49
N GLN A 427 32.13 -37.41 -23.00
CA GLN A 427 33.29 -37.97 -22.33
C GLN A 427 34.39 -36.92 -22.28
N LYS A 428 35.10 -36.86 -21.14
CA LYS A 428 36.36 -36.13 -21.02
C LYS A 428 37.30 -36.87 -20.09
N THR A 429 38.58 -36.95 -20.46
CA THR A 429 39.63 -37.52 -19.62
C THR A 429 40.43 -36.39 -19.00
N PHE A 430 40.52 -36.38 -17.68
CA PHE A 430 41.21 -35.34 -16.92
C PHE A 430 42.53 -35.85 -16.36
N LYS A 431 43.54 -34.98 -16.33
CA LYS A 431 44.78 -35.21 -15.59
C LYS A 431 44.56 -34.93 -14.11
N LEU A 432 45.10 -35.77 -13.22
CA LEU A 432 45.09 -35.48 -11.79
C LEU A 432 46.11 -34.38 -11.46
N GLY A 433 45.64 -33.29 -10.86
CA GLY A 433 46.42 -32.16 -10.37
C GLY A 433 46.82 -32.27 -8.90
N SER A 434 47.37 -31.18 -8.34
CA SER A 434 47.71 -31.10 -6.91
C SER A 434 46.45 -30.90 -6.05
N ILE A 435 46.63 -30.86 -4.73
CA ILE A 435 45.59 -30.52 -3.75
C ILE A 435 44.94 -29.16 -4.12
N PRO A 436 43.61 -29.01 -4.02
CA PRO A 436 42.93 -27.78 -4.42
C PRO A 436 43.18 -26.62 -3.44
N PHE A 437 43.21 -25.40 -3.97
CA PHE A 437 43.02 -24.17 -3.20
C PHE A 437 42.08 -23.23 -3.96
N VAL A 438 41.32 -22.41 -3.24
CA VAL A 438 40.38 -21.46 -3.85
C VAL A 438 41.15 -20.38 -4.60
N SER A 439 40.98 -20.33 -5.93
CA SER A 439 41.66 -19.39 -6.83
C SER A 439 40.74 -18.30 -7.40
N LYS A 440 39.42 -18.56 -7.38
CA LYS A 440 38.38 -17.65 -7.82
C LYS A 440 37.08 -17.96 -7.07
N ILE A 441 36.28 -16.94 -6.81
CA ILE A 441 34.92 -17.09 -6.30
C ILE A 441 33.93 -16.26 -7.12
N GLU A 442 32.67 -16.68 -7.11
CA GLU A 442 31.54 -15.99 -7.71
C GLU A 442 30.34 -16.04 -6.75
N LEU A 443 29.49 -15.01 -6.77
CA LEU A 443 28.28 -14.91 -5.97
C LEU A 443 27.07 -14.87 -6.90
N SER A 444 26.00 -15.55 -6.50
CA SER A 444 24.70 -15.43 -7.16
C SER A 444 24.06 -14.06 -6.94
N GLU A 445 22.90 -13.84 -7.56
CA GLU A 445 21.99 -12.77 -7.11
C GLU A 445 21.40 -13.10 -5.73
N ALA A 446 20.96 -12.06 -5.02
CA ALA A 446 20.34 -12.20 -3.70
C ALA A 446 18.98 -12.88 -3.80
N LYS A 447 18.79 -13.97 -3.04
CA LYS A 447 17.49 -14.64 -2.86
C LYS A 447 16.90 -14.25 -1.51
N TYR A 448 15.75 -13.58 -1.53
CA TYR A 448 15.08 -13.12 -0.30
C TYR A 448 14.15 -14.20 0.27
N SER A 449 14.05 -14.26 1.60
CA SER A 449 13.12 -15.16 2.30
C SER A 449 11.67 -14.70 2.12
N GLY A 450 10.89 -15.46 1.36
CA GLY A 450 9.46 -15.21 1.12
C GLY A 450 9.15 -14.87 -0.34
N ASP A 451 7.97 -15.27 -0.80
CA ASP A 451 7.58 -15.16 -2.20
C ASP A 451 7.55 -13.70 -2.68
N LYS A 452 8.22 -13.44 -3.81
CA LYS A 452 8.27 -12.15 -4.51
C LYS A 452 8.90 -11.00 -3.72
N LYS A 453 9.63 -11.26 -2.64
CA LYS A 453 10.38 -10.22 -1.94
C LYS A 453 11.65 -9.82 -2.70
N THR A 454 11.99 -8.55 -2.59
CA THR A 454 13.15 -7.94 -3.26
C THR A 454 14.07 -7.18 -2.31
N ALA A 455 13.76 -7.20 -1.01
CA ALA A 455 14.53 -6.57 0.07
C ALA A 455 14.25 -7.27 1.40
N ILE A 456 15.18 -7.16 2.35
CA ILE A 456 14.95 -7.47 3.77
C ILE A 456 14.25 -6.25 4.40
N THR A 457 13.11 -6.41 5.06
CA THR A 457 12.29 -5.30 5.57
C THR A 457 12.07 -5.32 7.08
N THR A 458 12.33 -6.45 7.72
CA THR A 458 12.18 -6.63 9.17
C THR A 458 13.11 -7.74 9.65
N THR A 459 13.29 -7.84 10.97
CA THR A 459 13.96 -8.98 11.59
C THR A 459 13.28 -10.31 11.24
N GLY A 460 14.08 -11.36 11.07
CA GLY A 460 13.62 -12.70 10.65
C GLY A 460 13.63 -12.93 9.13
N GLU A 461 13.73 -11.88 8.31
CA GLU A 461 13.94 -12.01 6.87
C GLU A 461 15.44 -12.12 6.53
N THR A 462 15.76 -12.82 5.45
CA THR A 462 17.14 -13.05 5.01
C THR A 462 17.33 -12.78 3.52
N ALA A 463 18.56 -12.44 3.14
CA ALA A 463 19.04 -12.46 1.76
C ALA A 463 20.17 -13.49 1.66
N THR A 464 19.98 -14.52 0.84
CA THR A 464 20.94 -15.61 0.66
C THR A 464 21.61 -15.53 -0.69
N PHE A 465 22.92 -15.78 -0.72
CA PHE A 465 23.75 -15.83 -1.91
C PHE A 465 24.44 -17.18 -1.98
N THR A 466 24.35 -17.87 -3.09
CA THR A 466 25.20 -19.04 -3.35
C THR A 466 26.63 -18.57 -3.57
N LEU A 467 27.58 -19.16 -2.86
CA LEU A 467 29.02 -18.90 -2.97
C LEU A 467 29.66 -20.00 -3.82
N ASN A 468 29.85 -19.72 -5.11
CA ASN A 468 30.53 -20.61 -6.03
C ASN A 468 32.05 -20.43 -5.89
N GLN A 469 32.76 -21.47 -5.48
CA GLN A 469 34.22 -21.45 -5.30
C GLN A 469 34.89 -22.33 -6.36
N PHE A 470 36.01 -21.86 -6.90
CA PHE A 470 36.76 -22.56 -7.95
C PHE A 470 38.21 -22.80 -7.52
N ASP A 471 38.74 -23.97 -7.85
CA ASP A 471 40.12 -24.36 -7.61
C ASP A 471 41.08 -23.67 -8.60
N GLN A 472 42.39 -23.88 -8.45
CA GLN A 472 43.44 -23.35 -9.34
C GLN A 472 43.36 -23.82 -10.80
N TYR A 473 42.51 -24.80 -11.09
CA TYR A 473 42.26 -25.31 -12.42
C TYR A 473 40.91 -24.82 -12.97
N GLY A 474 40.12 -24.08 -12.18
CA GLY A 474 38.81 -23.56 -12.59
C GLY A 474 37.65 -24.53 -12.37
N ASN A 475 37.84 -25.62 -11.61
CA ASN A 475 36.75 -26.55 -11.26
C ASN A 475 36.10 -26.14 -9.93
N PRO A 476 34.81 -26.44 -9.72
CA PRO A 476 34.13 -26.15 -8.46
C PRO A 476 34.79 -26.85 -7.26
N VAL A 477 34.81 -26.17 -6.12
CA VAL A 477 35.30 -26.70 -4.84
C VAL A 477 34.11 -27.02 -3.96
N ALA A 478 34.04 -28.25 -3.44
CA ALA A 478 32.97 -28.65 -2.52
C ALA A 478 33.04 -27.87 -1.20
N TYR A 479 31.88 -27.47 -0.67
CA TYR A 479 31.76 -26.72 0.60
C TYR A 479 32.42 -27.44 1.77
N ASP A 480 32.20 -28.76 1.86
CA ASP A 480 32.57 -29.63 2.97
C ASP A 480 33.81 -30.48 2.67
N ASP A 481 34.66 -30.03 1.74
CA ASP A 481 35.93 -30.66 1.45
C ASP A 481 36.95 -30.40 2.58
N ALA A 482 37.67 -31.42 3.03
CA ALA A 482 38.69 -31.27 4.07
C ALA A 482 39.86 -30.35 3.66
N ASN A 483 40.08 -30.18 2.35
CA ASN A 483 41.08 -29.26 1.78
C ASN A 483 40.49 -27.87 1.48
N ASN A 484 39.19 -27.66 1.71
CA ASN A 484 38.53 -26.36 1.62
C ASN A 484 38.32 -25.79 3.04
N SER A 485 39.15 -24.82 3.44
CA SER A 485 39.04 -24.24 4.78
C SER A 485 37.92 -23.21 4.83
N ALA A 486 36.73 -23.63 5.24
CA ALA A 486 35.57 -22.75 5.49
C ALA A 486 35.87 -21.58 6.44
N THR A 487 36.89 -21.70 7.31
CA THR A 487 37.35 -20.65 8.24
C THR A 487 37.96 -19.43 7.55
N ASN A 488 38.19 -19.48 6.24
CA ASN A 488 38.79 -18.38 5.47
C ASN A 488 37.75 -17.51 4.75
N VAL A 489 36.46 -17.76 4.96
CA VAL A 489 35.39 -16.93 4.41
C VAL A 489 35.16 -15.72 5.32
N ASN A 490 35.32 -14.53 4.75
CA ASN A 490 35.03 -13.26 5.43
C ASN A 490 34.08 -12.42 4.59
N VAL A 491 33.11 -11.79 5.22
CA VAL A 491 32.06 -11.01 4.54
C VAL A 491 32.12 -9.57 5.00
N ILE A 492 32.12 -8.64 4.05
CA ILE A 492 32.09 -7.19 4.28
C ILE A 492 30.86 -6.61 3.59
N VAL A 493 30.05 -5.86 4.34
CA VAL A 493 28.89 -5.14 3.81
C VAL A 493 29.20 -3.65 3.72
N SER A 494 28.83 -3.02 2.60
CA SER A 494 29.06 -1.59 2.33
C SER A 494 27.82 -0.92 1.71
N PRO A 495 27.31 0.21 2.25
CA PRO A 495 27.83 0.92 3.42
C PRO A 495 27.73 0.07 4.70
N TYR A 496 28.58 0.36 5.68
CA TYR A 496 28.58 -0.37 6.96
C TYR A 496 27.26 -0.12 7.69
N GLU A 497 26.62 -1.18 8.16
CA GLU A 497 25.40 -1.15 8.96
C GLU A 497 25.52 -2.22 10.05
N GLU A 498 25.53 -1.80 11.32
CA GLU A 498 25.81 -2.66 12.47
C GLU A 498 24.70 -3.69 12.73
N LYS A 499 23.48 -3.42 12.22
CA LYS A 499 22.32 -4.29 12.39
C LYS A 499 22.29 -5.45 11.40
N ILE A 500 23.23 -5.54 10.47
CA ILE A 500 23.33 -6.66 9.53
C ILE A 500 24.22 -7.75 10.13
N ASP A 501 23.68 -8.97 10.21
CA ASP A 501 24.48 -10.17 10.46
C ASP A 501 24.77 -10.92 9.18
N TRP A 502 25.78 -11.77 9.23
CA TRP A 502 26.04 -12.73 8.17
C TRP A 502 26.42 -14.09 8.76
N GLU A 503 26.03 -15.14 8.04
CA GLU A 503 26.42 -16.51 8.31
C GLU A 503 26.90 -17.16 7.00
N TYR A 504 27.87 -18.07 7.09
CA TYR A 504 28.28 -18.92 5.99
C TYR A 504 28.00 -20.37 6.36
N GLY A 505 27.31 -21.09 5.48
CA GLY A 505 26.90 -22.46 5.72
C GLY A 505 26.23 -23.09 4.52
N ASP A 506 25.88 -24.36 4.64
CA ASP A 506 25.03 -25.10 3.69
C ASP A 506 23.62 -25.19 4.31
N PHE A 507 22.77 -24.19 4.03
CA PHE A 507 21.48 -24.04 4.71
C PHE A 507 20.36 -24.88 4.07
N ASP A 508 20.51 -25.26 2.81
CA ASP A 508 19.59 -26.13 2.06
C ASP A 508 20.07 -27.59 1.97
N ASN A 509 21.23 -27.90 2.56
CA ASN A 509 21.83 -29.24 2.67
C ASN A 509 22.08 -29.89 1.31
N ASN A 510 22.49 -29.09 0.32
CA ASN A 510 22.77 -29.51 -1.04
C ASN A 510 24.28 -29.79 -1.29
N GLY A 511 25.13 -29.50 -0.30
CA GLY A 511 26.59 -29.63 -0.36
C GLY A 511 27.31 -28.43 -0.97
N PHE A 512 26.66 -27.27 -1.09
CA PHE A 512 27.19 -26.01 -1.61
C PHE A 512 27.10 -24.91 -0.55
N GLY A 513 28.11 -24.05 -0.51
CA GLY A 513 28.20 -23.00 0.49
C GLY A 513 27.34 -21.79 0.12
N GLU A 514 26.66 -21.23 1.10
CA GLU A 514 25.83 -20.04 0.97
C GLU A 514 26.23 -18.99 2.00
N VAL A 515 26.14 -17.72 1.60
CA VAL A 515 26.24 -16.58 2.50
C VAL A 515 24.83 -16.06 2.75
N LYS A 516 24.40 -16.09 4.01
CA LYS A 516 23.09 -15.64 4.45
C LYS A 516 23.24 -14.34 5.24
N LEU A 517 22.61 -13.27 4.76
CA LEU A 517 22.53 -11.99 5.46
C LEU A 517 21.18 -11.85 6.15
N SER A 518 21.17 -11.31 7.36
CA SER A 518 19.95 -11.09 8.16
C SER A 518 20.03 -9.78 8.95
N LEU A 519 18.91 -9.33 9.49
CA LEU A 519 18.85 -8.18 10.39
C LEU A 519 18.73 -8.62 11.86
N LYS A 520 19.60 -8.08 12.72
CA LYS A 520 19.50 -8.17 14.19
C LYS A 520 18.50 -7.15 14.76
N GLY A 521 18.13 -6.14 13.98
CA GLY A 521 17.19 -5.10 14.35
C GLY A 521 16.77 -4.26 13.15
N ASN A 522 15.70 -3.47 13.28
CA ASN A 522 15.19 -2.64 12.20
C ASN A 522 16.15 -1.48 11.86
N VAL A 523 16.31 -1.14 10.58
CA VAL A 523 17.26 -0.11 10.09
C VAL A 523 16.55 1.19 9.72
N ASP A 524 17.18 2.33 9.99
CA ASP A 524 16.52 3.63 9.85
C ASP A 524 16.19 4.01 8.39
N LYS A 525 16.93 3.49 7.40
CA LYS A 525 16.80 3.89 5.99
C LYS A 525 16.74 2.68 5.07
N SER A 526 15.89 2.78 4.04
CA SER A 526 15.95 1.88 2.90
C SER A 526 17.21 2.14 2.08
N GLY A 527 17.77 1.10 1.47
CA GLY A 527 19.02 1.24 0.73
C GLY A 527 19.45 -0.01 -0.02
N GLU A 528 20.30 0.19 -1.02
CA GLU A 528 21.02 -0.88 -1.69
C GLU A 528 22.43 -0.99 -1.08
N TYR A 529 22.79 -2.22 -0.71
CA TYR A 529 24.03 -2.57 -0.04
C TYR A 529 24.83 -3.52 -0.94
N ASN A 530 26.15 -3.37 -0.90
CA ASN A 530 27.08 -4.32 -1.51
C ASN A 530 27.53 -5.31 -0.45
N VAL A 531 27.46 -6.59 -0.75
CA VAL A 531 28.11 -7.66 0.01
C VAL A 531 29.36 -8.09 -0.74
N THR A 532 30.52 -7.99 -0.10
CA THR A 532 31.79 -8.48 -0.63
C THR A 532 32.26 -9.65 0.21
N VAL A 533 32.33 -10.81 -0.42
CA VAL A 533 32.82 -12.04 0.21
C VAL A 533 34.26 -12.25 -0.21
N TYR A 534 35.10 -12.62 0.75
CA TYR A 534 36.49 -13.02 0.56
C TYR A 534 36.64 -14.49 0.94
N SER A 535 37.33 -15.27 0.12
CA SER A 535 37.75 -16.64 0.44
C SER A 535 39.21 -16.79 0.00
N GLY A 536 40.12 -16.91 0.97
CA GLY A 536 41.56 -16.84 0.70
C GLY A 536 41.96 -15.48 0.10
N SER A 537 42.62 -15.50 -1.06
CA SER A 537 43.01 -14.28 -1.81
C SER A 537 41.97 -13.80 -2.82
N SER A 538 40.86 -14.52 -2.98
CA SER A 538 39.80 -14.21 -3.95
C SER A 538 38.67 -13.41 -3.31
N SER A 539 38.01 -12.56 -4.09
CA SER A 539 36.84 -11.81 -3.65
C SER A 539 35.76 -11.75 -4.74
N ALA A 540 34.50 -11.68 -4.33
CA ALA A 540 33.35 -11.41 -5.18
C ALA A 540 32.41 -10.44 -4.47
N THR A 541 31.76 -9.58 -5.26
CA THR A 541 30.80 -8.58 -4.74
C THR A 541 29.45 -8.76 -5.42
N ALA A 542 28.39 -8.83 -4.61
CA ALA A 542 27.00 -8.81 -5.05
C ALA A 542 26.23 -7.69 -4.35
N LYS A 543 24.99 -7.47 -4.77
CA LYS A 543 24.10 -6.43 -4.22
C LYS A 543 22.86 -7.05 -3.58
N PHE A 544 22.39 -6.44 -2.51
CA PHE A 544 21.08 -6.70 -1.92
C PHE A 544 20.45 -5.39 -1.44
N LYS A 545 19.16 -5.45 -1.11
CA LYS A 545 18.38 -4.31 -0.65
C LYS A 545 17.85 -4.56 0.74
N ILE A 546 17.80 -3.47 1.50
CA ILE A 546 17.06 -3.38 2.75
C ILE A 546 15.95 -2.34 2.54
N GLY A 547 14.72 -2.69 2.91
CA GLY A 547 13.56 -1.82 2.78
C GLY A 547 13.39 -0.89 3.98
N SER A 548 12.44 0.04 3.85
CA SER A 548 12.13 0.99 4.91
C SER A 548 11.57 0.25 6.12
N THR A 549 12.19 0.45 7.28
CA THR A 549 11.63 -0.03 8.53
C THR A 549 10.88 1.13 9.18
N LYS A 550 9.76 0.82 9.82
CA LYS A 550 8.80 1.79 10.35
C LYS A 550 9.30 2.49 11.63
N LEU A 551 10.58 2.83 11.68
CA LEU A 551 11.22 3.53 12.78
C LEU A 551 11.07 5.03 12.64
N ALA A 552 10.71 5.70 13.73
CA ALA A 552 10.56 7.13 13.77
C ALA A 552 11.93 7.82 13.60
N THR A 553 11.99 8.76 12.65
CA THR A 553 13.15 9.65 12.48
C THR A 553 12.81 11.11 12.68
N LYS A 554 11.54 11.49 12.49
CA LYS A 554 11.04 12.83 12.79
C LYS A 554 9.78 12.70 13.64
N ILE A 555 9.62 13.60 14.60
CA ILE A 555 8.43 13.67 15.45
C ILE A 555 7.90 15.09 15.53
N GLU A 556 6.58 15.23 15.70
CA GLU A 556 5.83 16.47 15.84
C GLU A 556 4.69 16.30 16.86
N PHE A 557 4.32 17.35 17.59
CA PHE A 557 3.10 17.34 18.39
C PHE A 557 1.91 17.64 17.49
N GLY A 558 0.80 16.91 17.67
CA GLY A 558 -0.48 17.28 17.07
C GLY A 558 -1.16 18.43 17.81
N ASP A 559 -2.39 18.73 17.37
CA ASP A 559 -3.20 19.78 17.98
C ASP A 559 -3.76 19.35 19.35
N LEU A 560 -3.78 20.31 20.28
CA LEU A 560 -4.40 20.12 21.59
C LEU A 560 -5.87 20.51 21.48
N THR A 561 -6.76 19.56 21.76
CA THR A 561 -8.22 19.75 21.62
C THR A 561 -8.95 19.91 22.95
N GLU A 562 -8.22 19.88 24.08
CA GLU A 562 -8.79 19.98 25.41
C GLU A 562 -8.00 20.94 26.32
N ASP A 563 -8.69 21.47 27.32
CA ASP A 563 -8.10 22.24 28.41
C ASP A 563 -7.49 21.31 29.46
N PHE A 564 -6.36 21.70 30.02
CA PHE A 564 -5.62 20.97 31.05
C PHE A 564 -5.71 21.72 32.38
N ALA A 565 -6.10 21.04 33.45
CA ALA A 565 -6.25 21.62 34.77
C ALA A 565 -5.33 20.97 35.81
N THR A 566 -5.07 21.67 36.90
CA THR A 566 -4.42 21.10 38.08
C THR A 566 -5.24 19.92 38.61
N LEU A 567 -4.56 18.85 39.04
CA LEU A 567 -5.16 17.57 39.46
C LEU A 567 -5.81 16.75 38.34
N ASP A 568 -5.81 17.20 37.08
CA ASP A 568 -6.17 16.31 35.96
C ASP A 568 -5.21 15.11 35.94
N GLU A 569 -5.78 13.92 35.80
CA GLU A 569 -5.09 12.65 35.70
C GLU A 569 -5.33 12.03 34.32
N ASP A 570 -4.38 11.21 33.85
CA ASP A 570 -4.45 10.44 32.60
C ASP A 570 -4.82 11.29 31.37
N LYS A 571 -4.00 12.30 31.07
CA LYS A 571 -4.17 13.18 29.90
C LYS A 571 -3.31 12.75 28.72
N TYR A 572 -3.80 12.94 27.49
CA TYR A 572 -3.14 12.41 26.30
C TYR A 572 -2.87 13.51 25.27
N ILE A 573 -1.65 13.53 24.76
CA ILE A 573 -1.17 14.54 23.81
C ILE A 573 -0.84 13.84 22.47
N PRO A 574 -1.48 14.23 21.36
CA PRO A 574 -1.20 13.62 20.07
C PRO A 574 0.27 13.74 19.66
N LEU A 575 0.85 12.62 19.23
CA LEU A 575 2.19 12.54 18.68
C LEU A 575 2.11 12.08 17.23
N ILE A 576 2.78 12.81 16.36
CA ILE A 576 2.95 12.49 14.95
C ILE A 576 4.40 12.09 14.75
N ALA A 577 4.65 10.99 14.04
CA ALA A 577 5.99 10.54 13.72
C ALA A 577 6.10 10.20 12.24
N TYR A 578 7.30 10.34 11.68
CA TYR A 578 7.61 9.99 10.29
C TYR A 578 8.85 9.10 10.22
N ASP A 579 8.87 8.18 9.27
CA ASP A 579 10.06 7.40 8.93
C ASP A 579 11.12 8.24 8.18
N ALA A 580 12.26 7.64 7.82
CA ALA A 580 13.33 8.36 7.12
C ALA A 580 12.99 8.74 5.67
N ASP A 581 11.98 8.08 5.08
CA ASP A 581 11.49 8.37 3.73
C ASP A 581 10.42 9.49 3.76
N GLY A 582 10.05 9.96 4.95
CA GLY A 582 9.06 11.03 5.16
C GLY A 582 7.62 10.52 5.25
N ASN A 583 7.39 9.21 5.31
CA ASN A 583 6.04 8.66 5.45
C ASN A 583 5.58 8.79 6.90
N LYS A 584 4.33 9.18 7.09
CA LYS A 584 3.70 9.26 8.41
C LYS A 584 3.48 7.86 8.99
N LEU A 585 3.99 7.63 10.18
CA LEU A 585 3.80 6.40 10.93
C LEU A 585 2.36 6.29 11.45
N SER A 586 1.82 5.07 11.47
CA SER A 586 0.53 4.80 12.10
C SER A 586 0.64 4.83 13.63
N LYS A 587 -0.50 4.88 14.32
CA LYS A 587 -0.55 4.75 15.79
C LYS A 587 0.11 3.45 16.29
N ASP A 588 -0.04 2.36 15.54
CA ASP A 588 0.58 1.07 15.85
C ASP A 588 2.11 1.11 15.71
N ASP A 589 2.60 1.77 14.67
CA ASP A 589 4.03 1.89 14.43
C ASP A 589 4.69 2.75 15.52
N ILE A 590 4.06 3.87 15.92
CA ILE A 590 4.55 4.73 17.01
C ILE A 590 4.60 3.97 18.35
N ALA A 591 3.58 3.14 18.61
CA ALA A 591 3.47 2.34 19.82
C ALA A 591 4.30 1.04 19.80
N SER A 592 5.04 0.75 18.71
CA SER A 592 5.91 -0.42 18.65
C SER A 592 7.03 -0.36 19.69
N THR A 593 7.49 -1.51 20.19
CA THR A 593 8.53 -1.60 21.23
C THR A 593 9.78 -0.81 20.86
N GLU A 594 10.21 -0.83 19.60
CA GLU A 594 11.39 -0.09 19.15
C GLU A 594 11.16 1.43 19.14
N ASN A 595 10.00 1.91 18.65
CA ASN A 595 9.71 3.34 18.64
C ASN A 595 9.45 3.89 20.05
N VAL A 596 8.83 3.12 20.93
CA VAL A 596 8.67 3.48 22.36
C VAL A 596 10.02 3.55 23.06
N ALA A 597 10.95 2.64 22.75
CA ALA A 597 12.31 2.71 23.26
C ALA A 597 13.10 3.89 22.67
N ARG A 598 12.86 4.23 21.41
CA ARG A 598 13.58 5.25 20.63
C ARG A 598 13.11 6.68 20.91
N ILE A 599 11.80 6.90 21.01
CA ILE A 599 11.19 8.21 21.26
C ILE A 599 11.17 8.44 22.77
N LYS A 600 12.02 9.35 23.24
CA LYS A 600 12.08 9.73 24.64
C LYS A 600 11.14 10.90 24.89
N VAL A 601 10.32 10.77 25.93
CA VAL A 601 9.39 11.82 26.36
C VAL A 601 9.72 12.21 27.79
N THR A 602 9.73 13.51 28.06
CA THR A 602 9.96 14.07 29.40
C THR A 602 9.03 15.26 29.61
N GLY A 603 8.67 15.52 30.87
CA GLY A 603 7.87 16.68 31.21
C GLY A 603 8.32 17.34 32.50
N SER A 604 8.09 18.65 32.61
CA SER A 604 8.17 19.40 33.86
C SER A 604 6.78 19.80 34.32
N ASN A 605 6.57 19.96 35.63
CA ASN A 605 5.24 20.22 36.23
C ASN A 605 4.20 19.13 35.92
N VAL A 606 4.68 17.90 35.69
CA VAL A 606 3.92 16.65 35.54
C VAL A 606 4.64 15.53 36.29
N SER A 607 3.94 14.49 36.73
CA SER A 607 4.54 13.38 37.49
C SER A 607 5.26 12.35 36.60
N ALA A 608 4.57 11.80 35.62
CA ALA A 608 5.09 10.80 34.69
C ALA A 608 4.55 11.04 33.28
N VAL A 609 5.40 10.78 32.29
CA VAL A 609 5.12 10.93 30.87
C VAL A 609 5.56 9.67 30.14
N SER A 610 4.71 9.11 29.30
CA SER A 610 5.01 7.91 28.51
C SER A 610 4.27 7.93 27.18
N ILE A 611 4.66 7.07 26.23
CA ILE A 611 3.86 6.83 25.03
C ILE A 611 2.85 5.74 25.35
N ALA A 612 1.56 6.00 25.13
CA ALA A 612 0.52 5.02 25.29
C ALA A 612 0.71 3.90 24.25
N THR A 613 0.95 2.69 24.72
CA THR A 613 1.24 1.54 23.85
C THR A 613 -0.01 0.80 23.41
N SER A 614 -1.18 1.19 23.94
CA SER A 614 -2.44 0.49 23.73
C SER A 614 -3.65 1.43 24.01
N GLY A 615 -4.86 0.99 23.67
CA GLY A 615 -6.11 1.75 23.84
C GLY A 615 -6.41 2.81 22.79
N GLN A 616 -7.46 3.61 23.02
CA GLN A 616 -7.92 4.65 22.08
C GLN A 616 -6.84 5.73 21.84
N HIS A 617 -6.01 5.98 22.85
CA HIS A 617 -4.90 6.93 22.82
C HIS A 617 -3.57 6.29 22.40
N LYS A 618 -3.58 5.07 21.84
CA LYS A 618 -2.37 4.40 21.36
C LYS A 618 -1.56 5.31 20.43
N GLY A 619 -0.25 5.36 20.66
CA GLY A 619 0.69 6.21 19.94
C GLY A 619 0.69 7.68 20.40
N GLU A 620 -0.16 8.08 21.35
CA GLU A 620 -0.18 9.42 21.95
C GLU A 620 0.67 9.45 23.21
N ILE A 621 1.07 10.65 23.66
CA ILE A 621 1.86 10.83 24.86
C ILE A 621 0.91 10.95 26.05
N LYS A 622 0.96 9.99 26.97
CA LYS A 622 0.25 9.99 28.25
C LYS A 622 0.99 10.85 29.27
N ILE A 623 0.25 11.71 29.95
CA ILE A 623 0.63 12.46 31.15
C ILE A 623 -0.21 11.92 32.29
N ASP A 624 0.42 11.29 33.28
CA ASP A 624 -0.31 10.67 34.39
C ASP A 624 -0.98 11.72 35.29
N LYS A 625 -0.31 12.85 35.56
CA LYS A 625 -0.84 13.94 36.37
C LYS A 625 -0.11 15.25 36.15
N PHE A 626 -0.84 16.36 36.18
CA PHE A 626 -0.26 17.71 36.27
C PHE A 626 0.07 18.05 37.74
N THR A 627 1.33 18.36 38.01
CA THR A 627 1.87 18.65 39.36
C THR A 627 2.24 20.11 39.57
N GLY A 628 2.33 20.91 38.51
CA GLY A 628 2.57 22.35 38.62
C GLY A 628 1.39 23.11 39.24
N PRO A 629 1.63 24.30 39.82
CA PRO A 629 0.56 25.13 40.35
C PRO A 629 -0.37 25.63 39.23
N ALA A 630 -1.59 25.99 39.59
CA ALA A 630 -2.53 26.63 38.67
C ALA A 630 -1.93 27.88 38.02
N ASP A 631 -2.34 28.16 36.78
CA ASP A 631 -1.88 29.27 35.94
C ASP A 631 -0.39 29.22 35.55
N SER A 632 0.30 28.11 35.83
CA SER A 632 1.67 27.86 35.38
C SER A 632 1.74 27.12 34.03
N ILE A 633 2.96 26.91 33.53
CA ILE A 633 3.22 26.20 32.27
C ILE A 633 3.86 24.83 32.59
N ALA A 634 3.28 23.76 32.06
CA ALA A 634 3.96 22.48 31.89
C ALA A 634 4.73 22.47 30.58
N TYR A 635 5.96 21.97 30.60
CA TYR A 635 6.76 21.78 29.40
C TYR A 635 6.81 20.30 29.10
N LEU A 636 6.38 19.92 27.91
CA LEU A 636 6.48 18.57 27.39
C LEU A 636 7.54 18.54 26.30
N ASN A 637 8.55 17.69 26.44
CA ASN A 637 9.59 17.51 25.45
C ASN A 637 9.53 16.07 24.93
N ALA A 638 9.65 15.91 23.63
CA ALA A 638 9.83 14.63 22.99
C ALA A 638 11.03 14.70 22.06
N TYR A 639 11.91 13.71 22.12
CA TYR A 639 13.09 13.68 21.28
C TYR A 639 13.48 12.26 20.84
N ILE A 640 14.14 12.20 19.70
CA ILE A 640 14.85 11.04 19.19
C ILE A 640 16.32 11.45 19.10
N ALA A 641 17.17 10.79 19.88
CA ALA A 641 18.60 11.02 19.91
C ALA A 641 19.34 9.71 19.63
N THR A 642 19.57 9.43 18.35
CA THR A 642 20.42 8.31 17.88
C THR A 642 21.58 8.86 17.06
N VAL A 643 22.56 8.03 16.72
CA VAL A 643 23.75 8.44 15.94
C VAL A 643 23.39 9.06 14.58
N ASN A 644 22.26 8.66 13.97
CA ASN A 644 21.85 9.07 12.62
C ASN A 644 20.64 10.00 12.60
N VAL A 645 19.99 10.22 13.74
CA VAL A 645 18.74 10.99 13.85
C VAL A 645 18.78 11.88 15.08
N ASN A 646 18.55 13.17 14.87
CA ASN A 646 18.30 14.14 15.93
C ASN A 646 17.01 14.91 15.62
N SER A 647 15.93 14.55 16.32
CA SER A 647 14.64 15.24 16.24
C SER A 647 14.21 15.60 17.65
N ASN A 648 14.00 16.88 17.94
CA ASN A 648 13.61 17.35 19.26
C ASN A 648 12.47 18.38 19.12
N ILE A 649 11.39 18.14 19.85
CA ILE A 649 10.20 18.99 19.87
C ILE A 649 9.83 19.33 21.31
N SER A 650 9.32 20.54 21.52
CA SER A 650 8.82 21.00 22.82
C SER A 650 7.44 21.62 22.66
N LYS A 651 6.55 21.38 23.64
CA LYS A 651 5.23 21.96 23.71
C LYS A 651 5.01 22.55 25.11
N GLN A 652 4.54 23.78 25.13
CA GLN A 652 4.06 24.44 26.34
C GLN A 652 2.57 24.15 26.52
N ILE A 653 2.19 23.69 27.70
CA ILE A 653 0.81 23.41 28.08
C ILE A 653 0.46 24.33 29.26
N LYS A 654 -0.55 25.18 29.08
CA LYS A 654 -1.05 26.03 30.16
C LYS A 654 -1.83 25.16 31.15
N ILE A 655 -1.43 25.17 32.42
CA ILE A 655 -2.13 24.46 33.49
C ILE A 655 -3.19 25.40 34.05
N GLY A 656 -4.45 25.07 33.83
CA GLY A 656 -5.59 25.75 34.42
C GLY A 656 -5.76 25.45 35.91
N LYS A 657 -6.70 26.16 36.53
CA LYS A 657 -7.14 25.92 37.91
C LYS A 657 -7.84 24.56 38.05
N PRO A 658 -7.87 23.96 39.25
CA PRO A 658 -8.52 22.67 39.47
C PRO A 658 -9.98 22.73 39.00
N ARG A 659 -10.49 21.64 38.43
CA ARG A 659 -11.88 21.59 37.96
C ARG A 659 -12.82 21.69 39.15
N PHE A 660 -13.75 22.63 39.09
CA PHE A 660 -14.77 22.82 40.11
C PHE A 660 -16.12 23.01 39.47
N ALA A 661 -17.18 22.65 40.19
CA ALA A 661 -18.53 22.81 39.70
C ALA A 661 -18.85 24.30 39.57
N ASP A 662 -19.21 24.72 38.36
CA ASP A 662 -19.36 26.13 38.00
C ASP A 662 -20.77 26.43 37.48
N SER A 663 -21.28 25.59 36.58
CA SER A 663 -22.54 25.86 35.89
C SER A 663 -23.50 24.67 35.89
N LEU A 664 -24.78 24.96 35.66
CA LEU A 664 -25.83 23.97 35.46
C LEU A 664 -26.28 24.05 34.01
N LYS A 665 -26.35 22.91 33.33
CA LYS A 665 -26.86 22.80 31.95
C LYS A 665 -28.02 21.83 31.90
N LEU A 666 -29.15 22.29 31.39
CA LEU A 666 -30.23 21.39 30.99
C LEU A 666 -29.81 20.61 29.76
N VAL A 667 -29.84 19.28 29.85
CA VAL A 667 -29.44 18.39 28.75
C VAL A 667 -30.58 17.56 28.19
N ASP A 668 -31.67 17.44 28.93
CA ASP A 668 -32.90 16.81 28.47
C ASP A 668 -34.11 17.52 29.09
N GLU A 669 -35.11 17.81 28.28
CA GLU A 669 -36.28 18.60 28.65
C GLU A 669 -37.57 17.87 28.25
N ASN A 670 -38.37 17.41 29.22
CA ASN A 670 -39.79 17.11 28.98
C ASN A 670 -40.67 18.35 29.08
N LYS A 671 -41.95 18.09 28.85
CA LYS A 671 -43.10 19.00 28.87
C LYS A 671 -43.23 19.71 30.23
N LEU A 672 -43.11 21.04 30.24
CA LEU A 672 -43.26 21.91 31.42
C LEU A 672 -44.71 22.13 31.87
N ARG A 673 -45.67 21.50 31.21
CA ARG A 673 -47.10 21.56 31.54
C ARG A 673 -47.59 20.12 31.63
N ALA A 674 -48.38 19.80 32.64
CA ALA A 674 -48.87 18.45 32.90
C ALA A 674 -50.34 18.52 33.34
N VAL A 675 -51.24 17.76 32.71
CA VAL A 675 -52.60 17.60 33.28
C VAL A 675 -52.51 16.72 34.52
N LEU A 676 -53.50 16.82 35.40
CA LEU A 676 -53.58 16.04 36.64
C LEU A 676 -53.35 14.52 36.40
N GLY A 677 -52.52 13.90 37.22
CA GLY A 677 -52.11 12.50 37.12
C GLY A 677 -51.00 12.21 36.11
N ALA A 678 -50.45 13.22 35.41
CA ALA A 678 -49.35 13.03 34.45
C ALA A 678 -47.97 13.19 35.11
N ASP A 679 -47.01 12.43 34.59
CA ASP A 679 -45.60 12.51 34.91
C ASP A 679 -44.82 13.35 33.86
N SER A 680 -43.81 14.10 34.30
CA SER A 680 -42.84 14.80 33.43
C SER A 680 -41.43 14.72 34.01
N GLU A 681 -40.38 14.64 33.19
CA GLU A 681 -39.00 14.47 33.66
C GLU A 681 -38.01 15.45 33.01
N PHE A 682 -36.96 15.85 33.71
CA PHE A 682 -35.88 16.63 33.09
C PHE A 682 -34.53 16.26 33.68
N LYS A 683 -33.47 16.50 32.91
CA LYS A 683 -32.10 16.20 33.30
C LYS A 683 -31.23 17.44 33.25
N ILE A 684 -30.57 17.71 34.36
CA ILE A 684 -29.60 18.79 34.49
C ILE A 684 -28.23 18.17 34.77
N GLU A 685 -27.22 18.65 34.07
CA GLU A 685 -25.82 18.33 34.32
C GLU A 685 -25.14 19.48 35.05
N VAL A 686 -24.26 19.13 35.98
CA VAL A 686 -23.27 20.07 36.51
C VAL A 686 -22.07 20.08 35.56
N ARG A 687 -21.57 21.27 35.24
CA ARG A 687 -20.38 21.46 34.41
C ARG A 687 -19.32 22.24 35.15
N ASP A 688 -18.08 21.95 34.81
CA ASP A 688 -16.93 22.70 35.29
C ASP A 688 -16.79 24.06 34.58
N GLN A 689 -15.82 24.85 35.04
CA GLN A 689 -15.51 26.17 34.47
C GLN A 689 -15.00 26.13 33.02
N TYR A 690 -14.68 24.94 32.49
CA TYR A 690 -14.26 24.69 31.11
C TYR A 690 -15.41 24.09 30.28
N GLY A 691 -16.62 23.99 30.84
CA GLY A 691 -17.80 23.46 30.18
C GLY A 691 -17.86 21.93 30.07
N LYS A 692 -16.94 21.19 30.70
CA LYS A 692 -16.96 19.72 30.77
C LYS A 692 -17.92 19.25 31.86
N LYS A 693 -18.57 18.11 31.63
CA LYS A 693 -19.51 17.50 32.59
C LYS A 693 -18.74 17.05 33.84
N ILE A 694 -19.34 17.25 35.01
CA ILE A 694 -18.85 16.72 36.28
C ILE A 694 -19.77 15.57 36.72
N ASP A 695 -19.17 14.41 36.99
CA ASP A 695 -19.91 13.22 37.40
C ASP A 695 -20.07 13.08 38.92
N THR A 696 -19.35 13.88 39.72
CA THR A 696 -19.49 13.93 41.18
C THR A 696 -19.19 15.34 41.74
N VAL A 697 -19.98 15.79 42.71
CA VAL A 697 -19.69 17.00 43.50
C VAL A 697 -19.04 16.61 44.81
N GLY A 698 -18.28 17.51 45.45
CA GLY A 698 -17.63 17.20 46.72
C GLY A 698 -16.69 18.30 47.19
N THR A 699 -15.79 17.93 48.10
CA THR A 699 -14.78 18.83 48.64
C THR A 699 -13.55 18.86 47.75
N ILE A 700 -13.15 20.06 47.35
CA ILE A 700 -11.92 20.34 46.60
C ILE A 700 -11.14 21.48 47.28
N THR A 701 -9.91 21.70 46.85
CA THR A 701 -9.12 22.86 47.29
C THR A 701 -9.13 23.95 46.22
N GLU A 702 -9.63 25.14 46.56
CA GLU A 702 -9.60 26.33 45.71
C GLU A 702 -8.64 27.37 46.31
N GLY A 703 -7.43 27.45 45.77
CA GLY A 703 -6.38 28.30 46.34
C GLY A 703 -5.96 27.80 47.73
N SER A 704 -6.15 28.62 48.76
CA SER A 704 -5.88 28.26 50.16
C SER A 704 -7.08 27.69 50.90
N ASN A 705 -8.27 27.71 50.29
CA ASN A 705 -9.52 27.34 50.95
C ASN A 705 -9.96 25.94 50.55
N THR A 706 -10.61 25.24 51.48
CA THR A 706 -11.31 23.99 51.22
C THR A 706 -12.74 24.31 50.84
N VAL A 707 -13.18 23.95 49.63
CA VAL A 707 -14.51 24.29 49.12
C VAL A 707 -15.31 23.02 48.86
N THR A 708 -16.47 22.91 49.51
CA THR A 708 -17.38 21.77 49.33
C THR A 708 -18.56 22.17 48.47
N TYR A 709 -18.76 21.47 47.35
CA TYR A 709 -19.90 21.64 46.45
C TYR A 709 -21.02 20.65 46.75
N SER A 710 -22.26 21.12 46.65
CA SER A 710 -23.45 20.28 46.66
C SER A 710 -24.50 20.86 45.71
N VAL A 711 -25.44 20.01 45.27
CA VAL A 711 -26.61 20.47 44.51
C VAL A 711 -27.82 20.40 45.40
N TYR A 712 -28.42 21.55 45.65
CA TYR A 712 -29.67 21.70 46.38
C TYR A 712 -30.83 21.74 45.39
N VAL A 713 -31.86 20.94 45.62
CA VAL A 713 -33.10 20.94 44.84
C VAL A 713 -34.26 21.26 45.77
N GLY A 714 -34.81 22.46 45.63
CA GLY A 714 -36.00 22.90 46.34
C GLY A 714 -37.23 22.81 45.46
N PHE A 715 -38.38 22.50 46.07
CA PHE A 715 -39.66 22.52 45.39
C PHE A 715 -40.65 23.42 46.13
N THR A 716 -41.32 24.30 45.38
CA THR A 716 -42.39 25.18 45.90
C THR A 716 -43.58 25.15 44.94
N ALA A 717 -44.78 25.24 45.47
CA ALA A 717 -46.02 25.32 44.70
C ALA A 717 -46.92 26.41 45.29
N ASP A 718 -47.71 27.05 44.43
CA ASP A 718 -48.74 28.00 44.90
C ASP A 718 -49.83 27.29 45.73
N THR A 719 -50.63 28.06 46.47
CA THR A 719 -51.62 27.53 47.44
C THR A 719 -52.71 26.67 46.81
N ASN A 720 -52.89 26.73 45.47
CA ASN A 720 -53.90 25.96 44.74
C ASN A 720 -53.29 24.74 44.01
N SER A 721 -51.98 24.56 44.11
CA SER A 721 -51.21 23.56 43.39
C SER A 721 -50.59 22.52 44.31
N HIS A 722 -50.72 21.25 43.94
CA HIS A 722 -50.00 20.16 44.57
C HIS A 722 -49.27 19.43 43.46
N VAL A 723 -47.94 19.48 43.53
CA VAL A 723 -47.14 18.67 42.64
C VAL A 723 -45.97 18.09 43.39
N THR A 724 -45.65 16.84 43.09
CA THR A 724 -44.62 16.12 43.79
C THR A 724 -43.40 15.96 42.91
N LEU A 725 -42.23 16.35 43.40
CA LEU A 725 -40.96 16.01 42.76
C LEU A 725 -40.42 14.71 43.37
N THR A 726 -40.23 13.68 42.55
CA THR A 726 -39.58 12.42 42.90
C THR A 726 -38.28 12.25 42.13
N GLY A 727 -37.33 11.50 42.68
CA GLY A 727 -36.17 11.08 41.89
C GLY A 727 -36.49 9.93 40.96
N LYS A 728 -35.73 9.82 39.88
CA LYS A 728 -35.85 8.69 38.95
C LYS A 728 -35.24 7.43 39.59
N ALA A 729 -36.09 6.53 40.08
CA ALA A 729 -35.67 5.27 40.68
C ALA A 729 -35.25 4.24 39.61
N THR A 730 -34.20 3.48 39.89
CA THR A 730 -34.06 2.08 39.43
C THR A 730 -33.36 1.26 40.50
N GLU A 731 -34.05 0.19 40.91
CA GLU A 731 -33.65 -1.01 41.64
C GLU A 731 -32.82 -0.83 42.94
N THR A 732 -33.47 -1.21 44.05
CA THR A 732 -32.92 -1.44 45.39
C THR A 732 -32.37 -0.20 46.15
N THR A 733 -33.23 0.31 47.05
CA THR A 733 -32.89 0.93 48.36
C THR A 733 -32.26 2.33 48.49
N ALA A 734 -32.29 3.20 47.47
CA ALA A 734 -32.07 4.64 47.68
C ALA A 734 -33.03 5.51 46.86
N VAL A 735 -34.28 5.59 47.33
CA VAL A 735 -35.29 6.48 46.75
C VAL A 735 -35.00 7.90 47.23
N LEU A 736 -34.88 8.86 46.31
CA LEU A 736 -35.15 10.27 46.58
C LEU A 736 -36.58 10.35 47.10
N GLY A 737 -36.75 10.42 48.42
CA GLY A 737 -38.07 10.55 49.03
C GLY A 737 -38.84 11.70 48.38
N THR A 738 -40.13 11.49 48.12
CA THR A 738 -41.10 12.50 47.65
C THR A 738 -40.83 13.87 48.26
N LEU A 739 -40.45 14.84 47.41
CA LEU A 739 -40.29 16.24 47.80
C LEU A 739 -41.65 16.94 47.68
N ALA A 740 -42.32 17.11 48.82
CA ALA A 740 -43.56 17.86 48.92
C ALA A 740 -43.32 19.39 48.85
N ASN A 741 -44.40 20.17 48.65
CA ASN A 741 -44.34 21.63 48.63
C ASN A 741 -43.60 22.20 49.86
N GLY A 742 -42.56 23.01 49.62
CA GLY A 742 -41.74 23.64 50.65
C GLY A 742 -40.59 22.77 51.16
N GLN A 743 -40.46 21.51 50.71
CA GLN A 743 -39.35 20.63 51.03
C GLN A 743 -38.17 20.83 50.06
N ASN A 744 -37.00 20.40 50.50
CA ASN A 744 -35.79 20.41 49.69
C ASN A 744 -34.96 19.15 49.91
N TYR A 745 -34.13 18.82 48.92
CA TYR A 745 -33.17 17.71 48.99
C TYR A 745 -31.79 18.20 48.57
N THR A 746 -30.76 17.81 49.31
CA THR A 746 -29.37 18.13 48.97
C THR A 746 -28.65 16.90 48.47
N PHE A 747 -28.09 17.01 47.28
CA PHE A 747 -27.21 16.05 46.65
C PHE A 747 -25.76 16.37 47.01
N THR A 748 -25.14 15.48 47.76
CA THR A 748 -23.72 15.47 48.12
C THR A 748 -22.98 14.45 47.26
N SER A 749 -21.66 14.32 47.42
CA SER A 749 -20.85 13.32 46.73
C SER A 749 -21.42 11.89 46.80
N ALA A 750 -22.01 11.51 47.94
CA ALA A 750 -22.49 10.15 48.20
C ALA A 750 -23.73 9.76 47.39
N ASN A 751 -24.56 10.72 46.98
CA ASN A 751 -25.83 10.46 46.29
C ASN A 751 -25.95 11.22 44.96
N PHE A 752 -24.89 11.89 44.50
CA PHE A 752 -24.91 12.68 43.25
C PHE A 752 -25.20 11.83 42.01
N GLY A 753 -24.83 10.55 42.02
CA GLY A 753 -25.21 9.61 40.96
C GLY A 753 -26.73 9.51 40.73
N LEU A 754 -27.54 9.76 41.76
CA LEU A 754 -29.01 9.82 41.64
C LEU A 754 -29.46 11.08 40.90
N PHE A 755 -28.83 12.22 41.16
CA PHE A 755 -29.10 13.46 40.42
C PHE A 755 -28.80 13.30 38.93
N ASN A 756 -27.67 12.63 38.60
CA ASN A 756 -27.27 12.35 37.22
C ASN A 756 -28.27 11.47 36.44
N LYS A 757 -29.19 10.75 37.13
CA LYS A 757 -30.28 9.98 36.50
C LYS A 757 -31.47 10.87 36.07
N GLY A 758 -31.59 12.09 36.59
CA GLY A 758 -32.68 13.03 36.31
C GLY A 758 -33.74 13.12 37.41
N LEU A 759 -34.65 14.09 37.25
CA LEU A 759 -35.73 14.41 38.19
C LEU A 759 -37.09 14.15 37.54
N LYS A 760 -38.04 13.63 38.32
CA LYS A 760 -39.41 13.29 37.89
C LYS A 760 -40.43 14.13 38.66
N PHE A 761 -41.41 14.65 37.96
CA PHE A 761 -42.47 15.51 38.48
C PHE A 761 -43.82 14.81 38.27
N GLN A 762 -44.61 14.69 39.33
CA GLN A 762 -45.88 13.94 39.35
C GLN A 762 -47.01 14.84 39.84
N THR A 763 -47.98 15.11 38.97
CA THR A 763 -49.16 15.94 39.30
C THR A 763 -50.24 15.13 40.01
N ASP A 764 -50.77 15.67 41.10
CA ASP A 764 -51.79 15.01 41.90
C ASP A 764 -53.21 15.44 41.49
N ASP A 765 -54.19 14.53 41.66
CA ASP A 765 -55.59 14.81 41.34
C ASP A 765 -56.19 15.91 42.26
N GLY A 766 -56.98 16.80 41.66
CA GLY A 766 -57.70 17.85 42.38
C GLY A 766 -56.95 19.17 42.61
N PHE A 767 -55.66 19.27 42.28
CA PHE A 767 -54.85 20.47 42.52
C PHE A 767 -54.23 21.03 41.22
N TYR A 768 -54.36 22.32 40.95
CA TYR A 768 -53.93 22.94 39.68
C TYR A 768 -53.25 24.30 39.89
N GLY A 769 -52.26 24.60 39.04
CA GLY A 769 -51.48 25.83 39.04
C GLY A 769 -49.98 25.56 38.87
N LYS A 770 -49.13 26.37 39.48
CA LYS A 770 -47.68 26.41 39.20
C LYS A 770 -46.84 25.86 40.35
N GLY A 771 -46.03 24.84 40.03
CA GLY A 771 -44.89 24.38 40.82
C GLY A 771 -43.58 24.94 40.27
N THR A 772 -42.64 25.31 41.14
CA THR A 772 -41.31 25.78 40.77
C THR A 772 -40.28 24.83 41.39
N VAL A 773 -39.47 24.19 40.53
CA VAL A 773 -38.28 23.46 40.94
C VAL A 773 -37.09 24.41 40.87
N LYS A 774 -36.47 24.69 42.01
CA LYS A 774 -35.24 25.49 42.10
C LYS A 774 -34.06 24.54 42.32
N VAL A 775 -33.21 24.40 41.31
CA VAL A 775 -31.93 23.70 41.42
C VAL A 775 -30.84 24.73 41.67
N VAL A 776 -30.08 24.55 42.73
CA VAL A 776 -29.01 25.44 43.16
C VAL A 776 -27.74 24.62 43.26
N LEU A 777 -26.76 24.94 42.44
CA LEU A 777 -25.39 24.55 42.73
C LEU A 777 -24.90 25.50 43.81
N GLN A 778 -24.45 24.97 44.94
CA GLN A 778 -24.01 25.76 46.07
C GLN A 778 -22.68 25.25 46.60
N LYS A 779 -21.95 26.13 47.29
CA LYS A 779 -20.66 25.83 47.89
C LYS A 779 -20.53 26.32 49.33
N SER A 780 -19.84 25.55 50.16
CA SER A 780 -19.37 25.96 51.48
C SER A 780 -17.84 26.12 51.46
N ILE A 781 -17.32 27.05 52.25
CA ILE A 781 -15.87 27.36 52.34
C ILE A 781 -15.38 26.98 53.75
N ASP A 782 -14.25 26.28 53.81
CA ASP A 782 -13.51 25.83 55.01
C ASP A 782 -14.37 25.09 56.03
N GLY A 783 -15.30 24.27 55.55
CA GLY A 783 -16.23 23.51 56.41
C GLY A 783 -17.24 24.39 57.15
N GLY A 784 -17.39 25.64 56.75
CA GLY A 784 -18.38 26.56 57.32
C GLY A 784 -19.82 26.07 57.14
N THR A 785 -20.70 26.44 58.07
CA THR A 785 -22.12 26.07 58.02
C THR A 785 -22.93 26.90 57.01
N THR A 786 -22.34 27.97 56.46
CA THR A 786 -22.98 28.86 55.49
C THR A 786 -22.70 28.42 54.05
N TRP A 787 -23.75 28.06 53.32
CA TRP A 787 -23.69 27.72 51.90
C TRP A 787 -23.97 28.95 51.03
N LYS A 788 -23.12 29.18 50.02
CA LYS A 788 -23.27 30.24 49.03
C LYS A 788 -23.75 29.65 47.71
N GLU A 789 -24.75 30.28 47.10
CA GLU A 789 -25.21 29.96 45.75
C GLU A 789 -24.07 30.24 44.74
N VAL A 790 -23.78 29.25 43.89
CA VAL A 790 -22.82 29.35 42.77
C VAL A 790 -23.60 29.72 41.52
N THR A 791 -24.61 28.90 41.20
CA THR A 791 -25.58 29.17 40.15
C THR A 791 -26.91 28.55 40.53
N THR A 792 -27.99 29.11 40.02
CA THR A 792 -29.31 28.53 40.15
C THR A 792 -29.98 28.38 38.79
N MET A 793 -30.80 27.35 38.68
CA MET A 793 -31.72 27.16 37.59
C MET A 793 -33.09 26.87 38.20
N SER A 794 -34.06 27.70 37.87
CA SER A 794 -35.46 27.44 38.21
C SER A 794 -36.19 26.94 36.98
N ARG A 795 -37.09 25.98 37.19
CA ARG A 795 -38.05 25.53 36.18
C ARG A 795 -39.44 25.60 36.76
N ASP A 796 -40.28 26.31 36.03
CA ASP A 796 -41.69 26.40 36.31
C ASP A 796 -42.40 25.26 35.60
N ILE A 797 -43.23 24.55 36.35
CA ILE A 797 -44.01 23.45 35.85
C ILE A 797 -45.46 23.70 36.23
N THR A 798 -46.35 23.65 35.24
CA THR A 798 -47.77 23.96 35.46
C THR A 798 -48.60 22.68 35.48
N ALA A 799 -49.19 22.35 36.63
CA ALA A 799 -50.28 21.39 36.73
C ALA A 799 -51.56 22.06 36.21
N ILE A 800 -52.10 21.57 35.11
CA ILE A 800 -53.26 22.19 34.47
C ILE A 800 -54.52 21.38 34.77
N ASN A 801 -55.58 22.08 35.18
CA ASN A 801 -56.91 21.46 35.24
C ASN A 801 -57.40 21.25 33.80
N PRO A 802 -57.64 20.00 33.37
CA PRO A 802 -58.06 19.72 32.00
C PRO A 802 -59.43 20.29 31.64
N ALA A 803 -60.28 20.64 32.61
CA ALA A 803 -61.55 21.31 32.36
C ALA A 803 -61.36 22.75 31.83
N ASN A 804 -60.24 23.39 32.15
CA ASN A 804 -59.99 24.82 31.91
C ASN A 804 -59.03 25.09 30.74
N VAL A 805 -58.58 24.06 30.04
CA VAL A 805 -57.67 24.18 28.90
C VAL A 805 -58.16 23.30 27.76
N ASP A 806 -58.14 23.85 26.56
CA ASP A 806 -58.33 23.08 25.34
C ASP A 806 -56.98 22.55 24.86
N LEU A 807 -56.92 21.24 24.68
CA LEU A 807 -55.73 20.52 24.23
C LEU A 807 -55.95 19.98 22.82
N THR A 808 -54.93 20.12 21.99
CA THR A 808 -54.82 19.44 20.70
C THR A 808 -54.01 18.18 20.89
N TYR A 809 -54.50 17.06 20.37
CA TYR A 809 -53.86 15.76 20.53
C TYR A 809 -53.25 15.30 19.21
N ALA A 810 -52.11 14.62 19.29
CA ALA A 810 -51.46 13.97 18.16
C ALA A 810 -50.87 12.65 18.61
N LEU A 811 -50.85 11.65 17.73
CA LEU A 811 -50.18 10.39 17.99
C LEU A 811 -48.70 10.47 17.59
N ASP A 812 -47.84 9.80 18.36
CA ASP A 812 -46.51 9.41 17.90
C ASP A 812 -46.67 8.23 16.93
N LYS A 813 -46.50 8.51 15.64
CA LYS A 813 -46.87 7.63 14.52
C LYS A 813 -45.62 6.94 13.98
N PRO A 814 -45.33 5.67 14.34
CA PRO A 814 -44.28 4.92 13.65
C PRO A 814 -44.64 4.83 12.16
N THR A 815 -43.74 5.29 11.30
CA THR A 815 -43.93 5.29 9.84
C THR A 815 -43.52 3.96 9.21
N THR A 816 -42.53 3.29 9.81
CA THR A 816 -42.01 1.99 9.34
C THR A 816 -41.83 1.00 10.47
N LEU A 817 -42.05 -0.29 10.21
CA LEU A 817 -41.85 -1.41 11.15
C LEU A 817 -41.10 -2.56 10.47
N PHE A 818 -40.35 -3.31 11.26
CA PHE A 818 -39.82 -4.61 10.85
C PHE A 818 -40.94 -5.68 10.90
N ALA A 819 -41.00 -6.55 9.89
CA ALA A 819 -41.90 -7.72 9.82
C ALA A 819 -41.53 -8.80 10.84
N ALA A 820 -41.60 -8.46 12.12
CA ALA A 820 -41.11 -9.26 13.22
C ALA A 820 -41.84 -10.60 13.40
N GLN A 821 -43.17 -10.64 13.21
CA GLN A 821 -43.91 -11.90 13.41
C GLN A 821 -43.63 -12.93 12.30
N ASP A 822 -43.48 -12.49 11.05
CA ASP A 822 -43.09 -13.32 9.90
C ASP A 822 -41.58 -13.62 9.86
N SER A 823 -40.78 -12.97 10.72
CA SER A 823 -39.34 -13.20 10.80
C SER A 823 -38.97 -14.55 11.40
N LYS A 824 -37.99 -15.21 10.79
CA LYS A 824 -37.36 -16.43 11.34
C LYS A 824 -36.21 -16.14 12.33
N LEU A 825 -35.87 -14.86 12.51
CA LEU A 825 -34.75 -14.42 13.36
C LEU A 825 -35.16 -14.23 14.83
N LEU A 826 -36.46 -14.19 15.11
CA LEU A 826 -37.03 -13.93 16.43
C LEU A 826 -37.70 -15.18 17.00
N THR A 827 -37.57 -15.39 18.30
CA THR A 827 -38.32 -16.40 19.05
C THR A 827 -39.78 -15.98 19.24
N ASP A 828 -40.66 -16.91 19.60
CA ASP A 828 -42.08 -16.61 19.82
C ASP A 828 -42.29 -15.56 20.93
N ALA A 829 -41.48 -15.60 22.00
CA ALA A 829 -41.50 -14.59 23.06
C ALA A 829 -41.12 -13.18 22.55
N GLN A 830 -40.21 -13.10 21.57
CA GLN A 830 -39.78 -11.83 20.96
C GLN A 830 -40.74 -11.31 19.89
N LYS A 831 -41.74 -12.11 19.51
CA LYS A 831 -42.81 -11.72 18.57
C LYS A 831 -44.07 -11.24 19.28
N ASP A 832 -44.13 -11.41 20.60
CA ASP A 832 -45.24 -10.95 21.41
C ASP A 832 -45.29 -9.42 21.42
N VAL A 833 -46.34 -8.86 20.83
CA VAL A 833 -46.54 -7.41 20.70
C VAL A 833 -46.57 -6.67 22.04
N THR A 834 -46.87 -7.35 23.15
CA THR A 834 -46.95 -6.74 24.48
C THR A 834 -45.60 -6.63 25.17
N THR A 835 -44.70 -7.60 24.97
CA THR A 835 -43.41 -7.68 25.68
C THR A 835 -42.19 -7.43 24.79
N SER A 836 -42.36 -7.51 23.47
CA SER A 836 -41.26 -7.38 22.53
C SER A 836 -40.66 -5.96 22.49
N VAL A 837 -39.33 -5.90 22.41
CA VAL A 837 -38.59 -4.64 22.24
C VAL A 837 -38.78 -4.08 20.82
N VAL A 838 -39.02 -4.95 19.82
CA VAL A 838 -39.25 -4.51 18.44
C VAL A 838 -40.68 -4.02 18.19
N ALA A 839 -41.57 -4.16 19.18
CA ALA A 839 -42.87 -3.51 19.16
C ALA A 839 -42.71 -2.00 19.41
N ARG A 840 -43.36 -1.18 18.59
CA ARG A 840 -43.37 0.27 18.74
C ARG A 840 -44.51 0.69 19.64
N THR A 841 -44.18 1.47 20.67
CA THR A 841 -45.20 2.12 21.50
C THR A 841 -45.80 3.31 20.75
N ILE A 842 -47.13 3.32 20.63
CA ILE A 842 -47.92 4.45 20.17
C ILE A 842 -48.25 5.28 21.40
N LYS A 843 -47.74 6.51 21.42
CA LYS A 843 -48.00 7.48 22.50
C LYS A 843 -48.91 8.59 22.03
N ILE A 844 -49.72 9.11 22.93
CA ILE A 844 -50.47 10.34 22.68
C ILE A 844 -49.62 11.51 23.18
N THR A 845 -49.51 12.53 22.34
CA THR A 845 -48.95 13.83 22.69
C THR A 845 -50.08 14.83 22.72
N ALA A 846 -49.99 15.81 23.62
CA ALA A 846 -50.94 16.90 23.73
C ALA A 846 -50.19 18.23 23.63
N LYS A 847 -50.83 19.23 23.04
CA LYS A 847 -50.40 20.62 23.03
C LYS A 847 -51.54 21.52 23.49
N ASP A 848 -51.25 22.59 24.21
CA ASP A 848 -52.24 23.62 24.50
C ASP A 848 -52.50 24.53 23.27
N SER A 849 -53.44 25.46 23.40
CA SER A 849 -53.79 26.42 22.34
C SER A 849 -52.65 27.35 21.92
N ALA A 850 -51.62 27.52 22.77
CA ALA A 850 -50.41 28.26 22.46
C ALA A 850 -49.34 27.38 21.78
N GLY A 851 -49.63 26.09 21.56
CA GLY A 851 -48.73 25.13 20.91
C GLY A 851 -47.69 24.52 21.86
N ASN A 852 -47.75 24.79 23.16
CA ASN A 852 -46.82 24.22 24.13
C ASN A 852 -47.13 22.76 24.38
N SER A 853 -46.10 21.91 24.46
CA SER A 853 -46.28 20.48 24.78
C SER A 853 -46.79 20.29 26.22
N VAL A 854 -47.80 19.43 26.37
CA VAL A 854 -48.47 19.10 27.63
C VAL A 854 -48.34 17.60 27.93
N ALA A 855 -47.86 17.25 29.12
CA ALA A 855 -47.82 15.89 29.64
C ALA A 855 -49.23 15.44 30.01
N ILE A 856 -49.53 14.21 29.61
CA ILE A 856 -50.81 13.55 29.86
C ILE A 856 -50.53 12.15 30.41
N PRO A 857 -51.43 11.60 31.25
CA PRO A 857 -51.30 10.23 31.73
C PRO A 857 -51.11 9.26 30.55
N GLU A 858 -50.25 8.26 30.73
CA GLU A 858 -49.94 7.28 29.68
C GLU A 858 -51.11 6.31 29.40
N ASP A 859 -52.13 6.31 30.24
CA ASP A 859 -53.27 5.38 30.21
C ASP A 859 -54.45 5.79 29.31
N ARG A 860 -54.30 6.89 28.57
CA ARG A 860 -55.39 7.51 27.81
C ARG A 860 -55.85 6.69 26.59
N ILE A 861 -55.03 5.77 26.08
CA ILE A 861 -55.41 4.91 24.93
C ILE A 861 -56.39 3.83 25.40
N THR A 862 -57.61 3.85 24.85
CA THR A 862 -58.66 2.90 25.20
C THR A 862 -58.68 1.70 24.26
N SER A 863 -58.36 1.89 22.98
CA SER A 863 -58.31 0.82 21.96
C SER A 863 -57.32 1.11 20.84
N VAL A 864 -56.69 0.07 20.29
CA VAL A 864 -55.87 0.11 19.08
C VAL A 864 -56.27 -1.04 18.18
N THR A 865 -56.57 -0.76 16.91
CA THR A 865 -56.93 -1.77 15.91
C THR A 865 -56.13 -1.57 14.62
N SER A 866 -55.91 -2.64 13.87
CA SER A 866 -55.29 -2.60 12.55
C SER A 866 -56.32 -2.99 11.48
N SER A 867 -56.35 -2.26 10.37
CA SER A 867 -57.24 -2.51 9.23
C SER A 867 -56.94 -3.81 8.47
N VAL A 868 -55.70 -4.32 8.56
CA VAL A 868 -55.22 -5.51 7.83
C VAL A 868 -54.18 -6.28 8.64
N TYR A 869 -53.95 -7.53 8.27
CA TYR A 869 -53.00 -8.43 8.96
C TYR A 869 -51.53 -8.03 8.85
N SER A 870 -51.14 -7.06 8.01
CA SER A 870 -49.72 -6.66 7.84
C SER A 870 -49.08 -6.10 9.12
N ALA A 871 -49.86 -5.53 10.04
CA ALA A 871 -49.40 -5.15 11.37
C ALA A 871 -50.29 -5.80 12.44
N ALA A 872 -49.67 -6.34 13.49
CA ALA A 872 -50.36 -6.78 14.69
C ALA A 872 -50.31 -5.67 15.73
N VAL A 873 -51.42 -5.46 16.42
CA VAL A 873 -51.55 -4.45 17.46
C VAL A 873 -51.99 -5.11 18.75
N ALA A 874 -51.51 -4.60 19.88
CA ALA A 874 -52.08 -4.89 21.18
C ALA A 874 -52.19 -3.64 22.01
N LYS A 875 -53.15 -3.66 22.91
CA LYS A 875 -53.18 -2.74 24.04
C LYS A 875 -52.33 -3.33 25.16
N GLU A 876 -51.41 -2.54 25.71
CA GLU A 876 -50.72 -2.94 26.93
C GLU A 876 -51.74 -2.96 28.09
N LEU A 877 -51.85 -4.08 28.80
CA LEU A 877 -52.72 -4.21 29.97
C LEU A 877 -51.91 -3.84 31.21
N SER A 878 -51.74 -2.55 31.48
CA SER A 878 -51.34 -2.10 32.82
C SER A 878 -52.59 -1.85 33.68
N THR A 879 -52.45 -1.93 35.00
CA THR A 879 -53.52 -1.64 35.98
C THR A 879 -54.04 -0.19 35.92
N SER A 880 -53.39 0.67 35.16
CA SER A 880 -53.75 2.08 34.95
C SER A 880 -54.47 2.32 33.62
N GLY A 881 -54.37 1.39 32.65
CA GLY A 881 -54.66 1.62 31.24
C GLY A 881 -53.34 1.83 30.49
N GLY A 882 -53.15 1.17 29.35
CA GLY A 882 -51.83 1.09 28.71
C GLY A 882 -51.72 1.82 27.39
N ASN A 883 -50.48 2.19 27.08
CA ASN A 883 -50.07 2.64 25.77
C ASN A 883 -50.46 1.61 24.70
N GLY A 884 -50.67 2.08 23.47
CA GLY A 884 -50.84 1.20 22.32
C GLY A 884 -49.48 0.60 21.92
N LYS A 885 -49.42 -0.67 21.55
CA LYS A 885 -48.24 -1.26 20.89
C LYS A 885 -48.60 -1.77 19.51
N VAL A 886 -47.70 -1.55 18.56
CA VAL A 886 -47.81 -2.07 17.20
C VAL A 886 -46.51 -2.78 16.83
N ILE A 887 -46.64 -3.97 16.27
CA ILE A 887 -45.52 -4.76 15.76
C ILE A 887 -45.81 -5.13 14.30
N GLY A 888 -44.78 -5.13 13.46
CA GLY A 888 -44.93 -5.57 12.08
C GLY A 888 -45.20 -7.08 12.05
N ASN A 889 -46.23 -7.48 11.32
CA ASN A 889 -46.52 -8.90 11.10
C ASN A 889 -45.92 -9.35 9.78
N LYS A 890 -46.45 -8.85 8.65
CA LYS A 890 -46.03 -9.21 7.30
C LYS A 890 -45.83 -7.96 6.44
N LYS A 891 -44.89 -8.01 5.50
CA LYS A 891 -44.59 -6.94 4.55
C LYS A 891 -45.85 -6.36 3.90
N GLY A 892 -45.97 -5.04 3.87
CA GLY A 892 -47.11 -4.32 3.30
C GLY A 892 -47.42 -3.04 4.06
N THR A 893 -48.58 -2.44 3.81
CA THR A 893 -49.02 -1.23 4.51
C THR A 893 -50.25 -1.54 5.34
N ALA A 894 -50.28 -1.09 6.59
CA ALA A 894 -51.43 -1.20 7.47
C ALA A 894 -51.89 0.19 7.93
N THR A 895 -53.21 0.40 8.00
CA THR A 895 -53.77 1.57 8.71
C THR A 895 -54.08 1.18 10.15
N ILE A 896 -53.47 1.90 11.10
CA ILE A 896 -53.67 1.74 12.53
C ILE A 896 -54.70 2.77 12.99
N ASN A 897 -55.76 2.31 13.65
CA ASN A 897 -56.78 3.15 14.26
C ASN A 897 -56.61 3.15 15.77
N VAL A 898 -56.53 4.33 16.37
CA VAL A 898 -56.34 4.51 17.81
C VAL A 898 -57.52 5.29 18.37
N ILE A 899 -58.16 4.71 19.37
CA ILE A 899 -59.21 5.36 20.17
C ILE A 899 -58.60 5.71 21.51
N TYR A 900 -58.79 6.96 21.94
CA TYR A 900 -58.27 7.46 23.20
C TYR A 900 -59.20 8.48 23.83
N ASN A 901 -59.08 8.63 25.14
CA ASN A 901 -59.78 9.67 25.87
C ASN A 901 -58.92 10.94 25.90
N ASP A 902 -59.52 12.07 25.58
CA ASP A 902 -58.91 13.37 25.86
C ASP A 902 -58.82 13.61 27.38
N ALA A 903 -58.23 14.73 27.78
CA ALA A 903 -57.99 15.03 29.18
C ALA A 903 -59.30 15.29 29.95
N LYS A 904 -60.38 15.66 29.26
CA LYS A 904 -61.74 15.87 29.80
C LYS A 904 -62.57 14.58 29.82
N GLY A 905 -62.01 13.47 29.35
CA GLY A 905 -62.69 12.17 29.25
C GLY A 905 -63.52 11.97 27.97
N GLY A 906 -63.44 12.90 27.01
CA GLY A 906 -64.09 12.79 25.71
C GLY A 906 -63.38 11.79 24.81
N ILE A 907 -64.14 10.95 24.10
CA ILE A 907 -63.59 9.93 23.21
C ILE A 907 -63.14 10.58 21.89
N LYS A 908 -61.91 10.29 21.47
CA LYS A 908 -61.31 10.71 20.19
C LYS A 908 -60.84 9.50 19.40
N THR A 909 -60.77 9.67 18.09
CA THR A 909 -60.25 8.66 17.16
C THR A 909 -59.28 9.33 16.19
N ASP A 910 -58.10 8.77 16.04
CA ASP A 910 -57.13 9.16 15.01
C ASP A 910 -56.60 7.89 14.32
N SER A 911 -56.13 8.03 13.09
CA SER A 911 -55.59 6.93 12.30
C SER A 911 -54.33 7.34 11.55
N PHE A 912 -53.47 6.37 11.27
CA PHE A 912 -52.27 6.59 10.48
C PHE A 912 -51.85 5.33 9.74
N SER A 913 -51.15 5.51 8.62
CA SER A 913 -50.59 4.39 7.85
C SER A 913 -49.16 4.09 8.32
N VAL A 914 -48.84 2.80 8.42
CA VAL A 914 -47.51 2.30 8.72
C VAL A 914 -47.08 1.29 7.66
N GLU A 915 -45.84 1.40 7.20
CA GLU A 915 -45.22 0.48 6.26
C GLU A 915 -44.44 -0.60 7.01
N VAL A 916 -44.74 -1.87 6.74
CA VAL A 916 -44.03 -3.02 7.31
C VAL A 916 -43.06 -3.55 6.26
N LYS A 917 -41.78 -3.63 6.63
CA LYS A 917 -40.67 -4.04 5.75
C LYS A 917 -40.07 -5.36 6.23
N ASP A 918 -39.59 -6.16 5.28
CA ASP A 918 -38.90 -7.44 5.49
C ASP A 918 -37.37 -7.29 5.58
N GLU A 919 -36.86 -6.05 5.58
CA GLU A 919 -35.44 -5.75 5.73
C GLU A 919 -34.99 -5.94 7.18
N THR A 920 -33.94 -6.74 7.38
CA THR A 920 -33.36 -6.99 8.71
C THR A 920 -32.91 -5.68 9.38
N PRO A 921 -33.20 -5.48 10.68
CA PRO A 921 -32.70 -4.35 11.43
C PRO A 921 -31.16 -4.21 11.36
N SER A 922 -30.70 -2.97 11.24
CA SER A 922 -29.30 -2.55 11.23
C SER A 922 -29.13 -1.40 12.20
N ILE A 923 -28.09 -1.45 13.04
CA ILE A 923 -27.88 -0.46 14.09
C ILE A 923 -27.49 0.90 13.49
N GLU A 924 -28.39 1.88 13.60
CA GLU A 924 -28.21 3.25 13.13
C GLU A 924 -27.37 4.08 14.10
N THR A 925 -27.54 3.92 15.41
CA THR A 925 -26.72 4.62 16.41
C THR A 925 -26.28 3.71 17.53
N ILE A 926 -25.05 3.89 18.00
CA ILE A 926 -24.47 3.20 19.16
C ILE A 926 -23.83 4.26 20.06
N THR A 927 -24.10 4.18 21.36
CA THR A 927 -23.56 5.11 22.36
C THR A 927 -23.13 4.35 23.61
N ALA A 928 -22.01 4.76 24.20
CA ALA A 928 -21.48 4.25 25.47
C ALA A 928 -20.90 5.39 26.29
N ASP A 929 -20.76 5.18 27.60
CA ASP A 929 -20.01 6.09 28.47
C ASP A 929 -18.50 5.98 28.16
N GLU A 930 -17.78 7.11 28.12
CA GLU A 930 -16.35 7.13 27.78
C GLU A 930 -15.50 6.44 28.87
N LYS A 931 -15.93 6.54 30.12
CA LYS A 931 -15.24 6.02 31.29
C LYS A 931 -16.21 5.45 32.31
N TYR A 932 -15.82 4.35 32.95
CA TYR A 932 -16.52 3.76 34.09
C TYR A 932 -15.54 3.48 35.24
N ASP A 933 -15.69 4.22 36.34
CA ASP A 933 -14.96 3.96 37.58
C ASP A 933 -15.78 2.95 38.42
N SER A 934 -15.38 1.68 38.35
CA SER A 934 -16.04 0.54 38.98
C SER A 934 -15.73 0.48 40.47
N THR A 935 -16.79 0.49 41.29
CA THR A 935 -16.75 0.09 42.70
C THR A 935 -17.30 -1.32 42.93
N THR A 936 -17.93 -1.91 41.90
CA THR A 936 -18.54 -3.25 41.93
C THR A 936 -18.41 -3.91 40.56
N ASN A 937 -17.98 -5.18 40.55
CA ASN A 937 -17.87 -5.95 39.32
C ASN A 937 -19.24 -6.15 38.66
N LYS A 938 -19.30 -5.97 37.34
CA LYS A 938 -20.45 -6.30 36.49
C LYS A 938 -20.21 -7.62 35.78
N THR A 939 -21.30 -8.20 35.28
CA THR A 939 -21.28 -9.52 34.65
C THR A 939 -21.09 -9.41 33.14
N PHE A 940 -21.49 -8.29 32.54
CA PHE A 940 -21.43 -8.07 31.10
C PHE A 940 -20.79 -6.74 30.71
N ALA A 941 -20.12 -6.71 29.56
CA ALA A 941 -19.47 -5.55 28.99
C ALA A 941 -20.44 -4.37 28.78
N TRP A 942 -21.66 -4.63 28.29
CA TRP A 942 -22.66 -3.58 28.07
C TRP A 942 -23.10 -2.88 29.37
N GLU A 943 -22.94 -3.51 30.54
CA GLU A 943 -23.20 -2.88 31.85
C GLU A 943 -22.12 -1.87 32.20
N TYR A 944 -20.85 -2.22 31.97
CA TYR A 944 -19.71 -1.32 32.15
C TYR A 944 -19.78 -0.13 31.19
N MET A 945 -20.27 -0.35 29.97
CA MET A 945 -20.34 0.65 28.92
C MET A 945 -21.60 1.52 28.96
N ASN A 946 -22.62 1.14 29.76
CA ASN A 946 -23.97 1.73 29.69
C ASN A 946 -24.48 1.77 28.23
N LEU A 947 -24.29 0.66 27.52
CA LEU A 947 -24.42 0.58 26.07
C LEU A 947 -25.88 0.75 25.63
N LYS A 948 -26.10 1.59 24.61
CA LYS A 948 -27.40 1.77 23.96
C LYS A 948 -27.27 1.68 22.45
N LEU A 949 -28.18 0.96 21.82
CA LEU A 949 -28.25 0.75 20.38
C LEU A 949 -29.60 1.22 19.87
N LYS A 950 -29.65 1.86 18.70
CA LYS A 950 -30.90 2.18 18.02
C LYS A 950 -30.83 1.72 16.58
N ASP A 951 -31.84 1.02 16.08
CA ASP A 951 -31.92 0.60 14.69
C ASP A 951 -32.64 1.61 13.78
N GLN A 952 -32.66 1.33 12.47
CA GLN A 952 -33.29 2.19 11.47
C GLN A 952 -34.82 2.27 11.57
N TYR A 953 -35.45 1.36 12.31
CA TYR A 953 -36.88 1.43 12.65
C TYR A 953 -37.15 2.20 13.96
N GLY A 954 -36.07 2.73 14.54
CA GLY A 954 -36.07 3.52 15.76
C GLY A 954 -36.14 2.70 17.04
N VAL A 955 -36.07 1.36 16.97
CA VAL A 955 -36.10 0.47 18.15
C VAL A 955 -34.81 0.64 18.94
N GLU A 956 -34.94 0.83 20.26
CA GLU A 956 -33.80 1.00 21.16
C GLU A 956 -33.55 -0.30 21.95
N TYR A 957 -32.32 -0.82 21.85
CA TYR A 957 -31.85 -1.98 22.61
C TYR A 957 -30.85 -1.51 23.66
N LYS A 958 -31.13 -1.85 24.92
CA LYS A 958 -30.31 -1.50 26.08
C LYS A 958 -30.32 -2.65 27.09
N GLU A 959 -29.34 -2.65 27.98
CA GLU A 959 -29.22 -3.65 29.05
C GLU A 959 -29.25 -5.10 28.48
N GLY A 960 -29.90 -6.04 29.17
CA GLY A 960 -29.99 -7.44 28.75
C GLY A 960 -30.67 -7.65 27.39
N ASN A 961 -31.45 -6.69 26.90
CA ASN A 961 -32.11 -6.79 25.59
C ASN A 961 -31.10 -6.80 24.42
N ILE A 962 -29.90 -6.25 24.62
CA ILE A 962 -28.84 -6.28 23.60
C ILE A 962 -28.49 -7.73 23.25
N ASN A 963 -28.33 -8.57 24.27
CA ASN A 963 -28.01 -9.99 24.11
C ASN A 963 -29.25 -10.82 23.76
N ALA A 964 -30.41 -10.52 24.37
CA ALA A 964 -31.64 -11.25 24.06
C ALA A 964 -31.98 -11.18 22.56
N TYR A 965 -31.73 -10.02 21.93
CA TYR A 965 -31.96 -9.79 20.50
C TYR A 965 -30.66 -9.83 19.67
N ASP A 966 -29.64 -10.63 20.06
CA ASP A 966 -28.34 -10.74 19.34
C ASP A 966 -28.49 -11.07 17.84
N THR A 967 -29.54 -11.80 17.45
CA THR A 967 -29.83 -12.09 16.04
C THR A 967 -30.10 -10.84 15.21
N LEU A 968 -30.56 -9.76 15.84
CA LEU A 968 -30.79 -8.45 15.23
C LEU A 968 -29.66 -7.47 15.52
N THR A 969 -29.19 -7.39 16.77
CA THR A 969 -28.20 -6.39 17.19
C THR A 969 -26.79 -6.71 16.69
N GLN A 970 -26.42 -8.00 16.68
CA GLN A 970 -25.13 -8.54 16.23
C GLN A 970 -23.91 -7.78 16.77
N VAL A 971 -23.98 -7.33 18.02
CA VAL A 971 -22.88 -6.60 18.65
C VAL A 971 -21.81 -7.59 19.12
N ARG A 972 -20.55 -7.27 18.83
CA ARG A 972 -19.38 -8.01 19.32
C ARG A 972 -18.53 -7.12 20.19
N TYR A 973 -17.83 -7.74 21.14
CA TYR A 973 -17.04 -7.03 22.13
C TYR A 973 -15.58 -7.46 22.06
N THR A 974 -14.67 -6.52 22.31
CA THR A 974 -13.26 -6.83 22.60
C THR A 974 -12.85 -6.18 23.90
N ILE A 975 -11.87 -6.80 24.55
CA ILE A 975 -11.18 -6.25 25.70
C ILE A 975 -9.72 -6.03 25.34
N GLU A 976 -9.20 -4.86 25.71
CA GLU A 976 -7.82 -4.45 25.50
C GLU A 976 -7.30 -3.78 26.78
N ASP A 977 -5.99 -3.52 26.85
CA ASP A 977 -5.37 -2.67 27.87
C ASP A 977 -5.59 -3.13 29.33
N VAL A 978 -5.58 -4.43 29.59
CA VAL A 978 -5.74 -4.94 30.95
C VAL A 978 -4.54 -4.52 31.81
N VAL A 979 -4.80 -3.73 32.87
CA VAL A 979 -3.82 -3.18 33.80
C VAL A 979 -3.99 -3.80 35.19
N GLY A 980 -2.87 -3.98 35.91
CA GLY A 980 -2.85 -4.34 37.33
C GLY A 980 -3.34 -5.75 37.69
N GLY A 981 -3.48 -6.64 36.71
CA GLY A 981 -3.90 -8.02 36.92
C GLY A 981 -4.35 -8.69 35.63
N THR A 982 -5.23 -9.68 35.73
CA THR A 982 -5.77 -10.41 34.57
C THR A 982 -7.28 -10.51 34.60
N VAL A 983 -7.90 -10.37 33.42
CA VAL A 983 -9.28 -10.75 33.17
C VAL A 983 -9.32 -12.27 32.94
N THR A 984 -10.07 -12.98 33.77
CA THR A 984 -10.07 -14.45 33.83
C THR A 984 -10.91 -15.08 32.73
N SER A 985 -11.98 -14.41 32.28
CA SER A 985 -12.74 -14.81 31.11
C SER A 985 -13.43 -13.64 30.44
N PHE A 986 -13.56 -13.71 29.11
CA PHE A 986 -14.26 -12.71 28.30
C PHE A 986 -14.87 -13.38 27.06
N ASP A 987 -16.20 -13.27 26.93
CA ASP A 987 -16.94 -13.75 25.77
C ASP A 987 -17.17 -12.59 24.80
N THR A 988 -16.51 -12.64 23.64
CA THR A 988 -16.60 -11.61 22.60
C THR A 988 -17.97 -11.50 21.95
N LYS A 989 -18.82 -12.53 22.06
CA LYS A 989 -20.17 -12.55 21.50
C LYS A 989 -21.19 -12.01 22.50
N THR A 990 -21.24 -12.59 23.70
CA THR A 990 -22.25 -12.21 24.71
C THR A 990 -21.82 -11.01 25.55
N GLY A 991 -20.54 -10.63 25.49
CA GLY A 991 -19.96 -9.63 26.37
C GLY A 991 -19.83 -10.08 27.82
N ALA A 992 -20.06 -11.36 28.15
CA ALA A 992 -19.85 -11.87 29.50
C ALA A 992 -18.38 -11.69 29.90
N ILE A 993 -18.13 -11.14 31.08
CA ILE A 993 -16.79 -10.77 31.53
C ILE A 993 -16.59 -11.15 33.00
N ASN A 994 -15.41 -11.71 33.30
CA ASN A 994 -14.93 -11.91 34.66
C ASN A 994 -13.57 -11.24 34.83
N VAL A 995 -13.58 -10.06 35.44
CA VAL A 995 -12.44 -9.12 35.53
C VAL A 995 -11.25 -9.66 36.34
N GLY A 996 -11.44 -10.69 37.17
CA GLY A 996 -10.34 -11.30 37.94
C GLY A 996 -9.63 -10.29 38.86
N THR A 997 -8.32 -10.12 38.67
CA THR A 997 -7.48 -9.19 39.46
C THR A 997 -7.16 -7.89 38.74
N ALA A 998 -7.69 -7.68 37.53
CA ALA A 998 -7.40 -6.45 36.77
C ALA A 998 -7.95 -5.20 37.48
N THR A 999 -7.11 -4.16 37.55
CA THR A 999 -7.45 -2.84 38.12
C THR A 999 -7.85 -1.82 37.05
N GLY A 1000 -7.73 -2.16 35.77
CA GLY A 1000 -8.26 -1.37 34.67
C GLY A 1000 -8.24 -2.13 33.34
N PHE A 1001 -9.12 -1.78 32.40
CA PHE A 1001 -9.19 -2.37 31.05
C PHE A 1001 -10.07 -1.53 30.13
N THR A 1002 -9.88 -1.66 28.82
CA THR A 1002 -10.69 -0.98 27.80
C THR A 1002 -11.66 -1.96 27.15
N LEU A 1003 -12.93 -1.61 27.10
CA LEU A 1003 -13.96 -2.34 26.37
C LEU A 1003 -14.29 -1.64 25.06
N LYS A 1004 -14.42 -2.41 23.98
CA LYS A 1004 -14.95 -1.94 22.69
C LYS A 1004 -16.17 -2.76 22.30
N ALA A 1005 -17.18 -2.09 21.74
CA ALA A 1005 -18.36 -2.72 21.17
C ALA A 1005 -18.45 -2.38 19.68
N TYR A 1006 -18.61 -3.41 18.84
CA TYR A 1006 -18.66 -3.34 17.39
C TYR A 1006 -20.02 -3.79 16.90
N THR A 1007 -20.62 -3.01 16.00
CA THR A 1007 -21.83 -3.41 15.28
C THR A 1007 -21.47 -4.07 13.94
N ALA A 1008 -22.38 -4.87 13.38
CA ALA A 1008 -22.16 -5.54 12.11
C ALA A 1008 -21.90 -4.60 10.91
N ASN A 1009 -22.33 -3.33 11.00
CA ASN A 1009 -22.08 -2.30 10.00
C ASN A 1009 -20.83 -1.44 10.29
N GLY A 1010 -19.97 -1.87 11.23
CA GLY A 1010 -18.65 -1.30 11.47
C GLY A 1010 -18.60 -0.11 12.44
N LYS A 1011 -19.72 0.29 13.07
CA LYS A 1011 -19.69 1.33 14.11
C LYS A 1011 -19.09 0.78 15.40
N VAL A 1012 -18.27 1.61 16.06
CA VAL A 1012 -17.51 1.24 17.26
C VAL A 1012 -17.66 2.31 18.34
N VAL A 1013 -17.83 1.88 19.58
CA VAL A 1013 -17.70 2.72 20.77
C VAL A 1013 -16.77 2.06 21.78
N THR A 1014 -16.16 2.88 22.63
CA THR A 1014 -15.12 2.46 23.58
C THR A 1014 -15.43 3.00 24.97
N THR A 1015 -15.16 2.21 26.00
CA THR A 1015 -15.24 2.62 27.40
C THR A 1015 -13.99 2.16 28.13
N TYR A 1016 -13.31 3.08 28.82
CA TYR A 1016 -12.25 2.72 29.76
C TYR A 1016 -12.83 2.39 31.14
N VAL A 1017 -12.56 1.19 31.63
CA VAL A 1017 -12.99 0.73 32.95
C VAL A 1017 -11.81 0.81 33.91
N LYS A 1018 -11.98 1.54 35.01
CA LYS A 1018 -11.06 1.52 36.15
C LYS A 1018 -11.71 0.70 37.26
N ASN A 1019 -11.10 -0.41 37.65
CA ASN A 1019 -11.61 -1.29 38.69
C ASN A 1019 -10.88 -1.01 40.00
N GLN A 1020 -11.59 -0.41 40.96
CA GLN A 1020 -11.02 -0.02 42.25
C GLN A 1020 -10.90 -1.19 43.22
#